data_AF-A0AAN6MKB6-F1
#
_entry.id   AF-A0AAN6MKB6-F1
#
_cell.length_a   1.000
_cell.length_b   1.000
_cell.length_c   1.000
_cell.angle_alpha   90.00
_cell.angle_beta   90.00
_cell.angle_gamma   90.00
#
_symmetry.space_group_name_H-M   'P 1'
#
loop_
_entity.id
_entity.type
_entity.pdbx_description
1 polymer ?
#
loop_
_entity_poly.entity_id
_entity_poly.type
_entity_poly.pdbx_seq_one_letter_code
_entity_poly.pdbx_strand_id
1 'polypeptide(L)'
;MSTIPPVLHRSARAITPHEFLEVLHATCGPRFPQARSRTHRPIAIAISGGVDSMALAYLSAKIRPTEQWFKVADHPVSSTIGAVVDHGLREGSGEEAREVAVAISKLGVKPQVLRLRWDGLLPHPDAKPADLPNAETLARHLRYRRLGGLCKTWGVHALFTAHHEDDQYETVVMRLLSGHGYRGLGGMRPATDMPECYDLHGIYQSGFLDDCQGSNPFYNLAPSSYDRRRLKRSLRAEVDPAVIASEIEAGLATPNIAAAYSGDLGQGGVAKPKRAKSAPELAPLAIEDGGVMLYRPLLPFSKDRLIATCLENGIPWFEDPTNADPTLTMRNAVRHMRNNHTLPVALQKPSVLQLADRCRKRVSYLEAEADRLLRRLVVHEFDQNAGTAVITLPQFLLPTAPRRSSSSATAIEKRHAHYRHIAALVVRHVLSMVTPERELTQPPRLAPLVKMLFPSLHPDSTPDDLKPSTICGVLFTPLPPEEGRPSSPQKWLLCRAPHVTNRPAPQLTFNSLPRDKRLGRPPQSWRTQGWMRTQLYDGRFWIRLLHRLPCDVRVAPFAEAHVAPFRNGLGTLVARQEFAALLGKHAPGKARYTLPAIYATADVKALLEGKGWWPASMSVGMRAAPVGLMDGRGEGKDAPAADVGMETEDRLRMDMEERLVMEEGEKKEEKKIRDADLPPMLARQAAWERELFLTERVQLLALPTLGIGLPGLENWVRWDVRYRKIDRELLRLSKLGSKGLRRRELRKRLRRRYRRAVNGD
;
A
#
# COMPACT_ATOMS: atom_id res chain seq x y z
N MET A 1 -33.89 25.70 59.91
CA MET A 1 -34.66 25.29 58.72
C MET A 1 -33.72 25.31 57.54
N SER A 2 -33.77 24.26 56.73
CA SER A 2 -32.69 23.80 55.86
C SER A 2 -32.52 24.63 54.60
N THR A 3 -31.35 25.24 54.44
CA THR A 3 -30.85 25.62 53.13
C THR A 3 -30.09 24.42 52.58
N ILE A 4 -30.78 23.68 51.71
CA ILE A 4 -30.22 22.56 50.96
C ILE A 4 -28.96 23.08 50.25
N PRO A 5 -27.77 22.51 50.49
CA PRO A 5 -26.57 22.93 49.76
C PRO A 5 -26.80 22.66 48.27
N PRO A 6 -26.33 23.56 47.38
CA PRO A 6 -26.50 23.37 45.95
C PRO A 6 -25.91 22.01 45.57
N VAL A 7 -26.74 21.22 44.90
CA VAL A 7 -26.43 19.92 44.33
C VAL A 7 -25.03 19.98 43.72
N LEU A 8 -24.12 19.15 44.21
CA LEU A 8 -22.80 18.93 43.63
C LEU A 8 -22.99 18.48 42.17
N HIS A 9 -23.02 19.42 41.23
CA HIS A 9 -22.62 19.13 39.86
C HIS A 9 -21.19 18.59 40.00
N ARG A 10 -20.99 17.30 39.74
CA ARG A 10 -19.66 16.70 39.65
C ARG A 10 -18.91 17.50 38.57
N SER A 11 -18.06 18.45 38.97
CA SER A 11 -17.15 19.10 38.05
C SER A 11 -16.36 18.00 37.34
N ALA A 12 -16.28 18.09 36.02
CA ALA A 12 -15.54 17.10 35.23
C ALA A 12 -14.09 17.11 35.70
N ARG A 13 -13.61 16.01 36.29
CA ARG A 13 -12.24 15.89 36.78
C ARG A 13 -11.27 15.89 35.59
N ALA A 14 -10.18 16.65 35.68
CA ALA A 14 -9.10 16.59 34.70
C ALA A 14 -8.56 15.17 34.52
N ILE A 15 -8.05 14.89 33.32
CA ILE A 15 -7.49 13.59 32.97
C ILE A 15 -6.08 13.52 33.55
N THR A 16 -5.82 12.47 34.31
CA THR A 16 -4.48 12.27 34.87
C THR A 16 -3.55 11.64 33.81
N PRO A 17 -2.23 11.92 33.84
CA PRO A 17 -1.29 11.28 32.92
C PRO A 17 -1.30 9.75 33.00
N HIS A 18 -1.54 9.18 34.18
CA HIS A 18 -1.61 7.73 34.38
C HIS A 18 -2.85 7.11 33.69
N GLU A 19 -4.02 7.73 33.87
CA GLU A 19 -5.25 7.30 33.19
C GLU A 19 -5.09 7.39 31.65
N PHE A 20 -4.43 8.44 31.17
CA PHE A 20 -4.13 8.56 29.74
C PHE A 20 -3.16 7.48 29.26
N LEU A 21 -2.15 7.10 30.06
CA LEU A 21 -1.21 6.01 29.74
C LEU A 21 -1.93 4.66 29.62
N GLU A 22 -2.83 4.33 30.54
CA GLU A 22 -3.62 3.08 30.48
C GLU A 22 -4.44 2.99 29.19
N VAL A 23 -5.12 4.08 28.84
CA VAL A 23 -5.90 4.16 27.59
C VAL A 23 -4.99 4.09 26.37
N LEU A 24 -3.80 4.68 26.43
CA LEU A 24 -2.81 4.60 25.36
C LEU A 24 -2.36 3.16 25.14
N HIS A 25 -2.09 2.39 26.20
CA HIS A 25 -1.73 0.97 26.09
C HIS A 25 -2.88 0.12 25.55
N ALA A 26 -4.12 0.39 25.97
CA ALA A 26 -5.29 -0.30 25.45
C ALA A 26 -5.54 0.00 23.96
N THR A 27 -5.28 1.24 23.52
CA THR A 27 -5.51 1.70 22.14
C THR A 27 -4.37 1.29 21.21
N CYS A 28 -3.12 1.33 21.71
CA CYS A 28 -1.90 1.15 20.94
C CYS A 28 -1.26 -0.21 21.26
N GLY A 29 -1.94 -1.31 20.93
CA GLY A 29 -1.37 -2.65 21.04
C GLY A 29 -0.19 -2.88 20.07
N PRO A 30 0.78 -3.75 20.42
CA PRO A 30 1.90 -4.08 19.54
C PRO A 30 1.41 -4.78 18.27
N ARG A 31 1.87 -4.30 17.10
CA ARG A 31 1.50 -4.87 15.79
C ARG A 31 2.42 -6.03 15.43
N PHE A 32 3.68 -5.97 15.83
CA PHE A 32 4.67 -7.01 15.62
C PHE A 32 5.23 -7.47 16.97
N PRO A 33 4.47 -8.25 17.76
CA PRO A 33 4.84 -8.60 19.13
C PRO A 33 6.15 -9.40 19.25
N GLN A 34 6.58 -10.05 18.16
CA GLN A 34 7.85 -10.78 18.09
C GLN A 34 9.04 -9.91 17.64
N ALA A 35 8.77 -8.72 17.08
CA ALA A 35 9.81 -7.82 16.63
C ALA A 35 10.50 -7.17 17.83
N ARG A 36 11.83 -7.11 17.76
CA ARG A 36 12.64 -6.42 18.76
C ARG A 36 13.03 -5.08 18.19
N SER A 37 12.80 -4.03 18.98
CA SER A 37 13.30 -2.71 18.66
C SER A 37 14.38 -2.30 19.66
N ARG A 38 15.49 -1.80 19.13
CA ARG A 38 16.54 -1.11 19.89
C ARG A 38 16.51 0.40 19.63
N THR A 39 15.69 0.85 18.69
CA THR A 39 15.66 2.24 18.21
C THR A 39 14.40 2.92 18.67
N HIS A 40 14.53 4.14 19.18
CA HIS A 40 13.39 4.93 19.61
C HIS A 40 12.85 5.72 18.42
N ARG A 41 11.52 5.72 18.22
CA ARG A 41 10.86 6.42 17.10
C ARG A 41 10.04 7.60 17.62
N PRO A 42 9.94 8.69 16.84
CA PRO A 42 9.06 9.78 17.20
C PRO A 42 7.60 9.40 17.00
N ILE A 43 6.73 10.04 17.77
CA ILE A 43 5.28 10.04 17.56
C ILE A 43 4.86 11.40 17.01
N ALA A 44 3.83 11.43 16.17
CA ALA A 44 3.22 12.67 15.70
C ALA A 44 1.84 12.87 16.34
N ILE A 45 1.46 14.12 16.57
CA ILE A 45 0.14 14.52 17.06
C ILE A 45 -0.43 15.50 16.05
N ALA A 46 -1.63 15.26 15.54
CA ALA A 46 -2.34 16.22 14.71
C ALA A 46 -2.99 17.28 15.61
N ILE A 47 -2.59 18.54 15.43
CA ILE A 47 -2.98 19.67 16.29
C ILE A 47 -3.73 20.69 15.45
N SER A 48 -4.96 21.01 15.82
CA SER A 48 -5.78 22.04 15.16
C SER A 48 -5.74 23.38 15.88
N GLY A 49 -5.32 23.42 17.15
CA GLY A 49 -5.39 24.61 18.01
C GLY A 49 -6.58 24.61 18.96
N GLY A 50 -7.59 23.77 18.70
CA GLY A 50 -8.74 23.59 19.57
C GLY A 50 -8.42 22.83 20.87
N VAL A 51 -9.30 22.98 21.87
CA VAL A 51 -9.14 22.44 23.23
C VAL A 51 -8.78 20.95 23.25
N ASP A 52 -9.40 20.14 22.40
CA ASP A 52 -9.19 18.69 22.37
C ASP A 52 -7.75 18.34 21.95
N SER A 53 -7.25 19.06 20.95
CA SER A 53 -5.89 18.85 20.42
C SER A 53 -4.80 19.39 21.34
N MET A 54 -5.09 20.48 22.05
CA MET A 54 -4.21 21.05 23.07
C MET A 54 -4.14 20.15 24.31
N ALA A 55 -5.27 19.60 24.76
CA ALA A 55 -5.30 18.60 25.82
C ALA A 55 -4.49 17.35 25.44
N LEU A 56 -4.64 16.84 24.21
CA LEU A 56 -3.85 15.71 23.71
C LEU A 56 -2.34 16.01 23.70
N ALA A 57 -1.96 17.21 23.25
CA ALA A 57 -0.56 17.64 23.22
C ALA A 57 0.03 17.70 24.64
N TYR A 58 -0.72 18.28 25.59
CA TYR A 58 -0.35 18.35 27.00
C TYR A 58 -0.16 16.96 27.61
N LEU A 59 -1.17 16.10 27.51
CA LEU A 59 -1.13 14.74 28.06
C LEU A 59 0.03 13.93 27.48
N SER A 60 0.27 14.03 26.17
CA SER A 60 1.37 13.33 25.49
C SER A 60 2.76 13.85 25.90
N ALA A 61 2.87 15.14 26.24
CA ALA A 61 4.12 15.71 26.75
C ALA A 61 4.40 15.26 28.19
N LYS A 62 3.36 15.14 29.02
CA LYS A 62 3.46 14.75 30.44
C LYS A 62 3.66 13.26 30.71
N ILE A 63 3.52 12.38 29.70
CA ILE A 63 3.85 10.95 29.89
C ILE A 63 5.35 10.73 30.08
N ARG A 64 6.22 11.42 29.30
CA ARG A 64 7.66 11.15 29.28
C ARG A 64 8.36 11.28 30.64
N PRO A 65 8.08 12.31 31.45
CA PRO A 65 8.69 12.42 32.78
C PRO A 65 8.24 11.31 33.73
N THR A 66 7.03 10.78 33.54
CA THR A 66 6.44 9.71 34.37
C THR A 66 7.02 8.35 34.02
N GLU A 67 7.21 8.06 32.73
CA GLU A 67 7.82 6.82 32.24
C GLU A 67 8.82 7.08 31.11
N GLN A 68 10.10 6.96 31.42
CA GLN A 68 11.19 7.27 30.47
C GLN A 68 11.20 6.35 29.23
N TRP A 69 10.63 5.14 29.33
CA TRP A 69 10.64 4.12 28.28
C TRP A 69 9.26 3.61 27.88
N PHE A 70 8.23 4.45 28.01
CA PHE A 70 6.89 4.05 27.57
C PHE A 70 6.87 3.73 26.06
N LYS A 71 6.05 2.74 25.70
CA LYS A 71 5.91 2.25 24.33
C LYS A 71 4.54 2.60 23.77
N VAL A 72 4.53 3.07 22.53
CA VAL A 72 3.33 3.25 21.73
C VAL A 72 3.33 2.15 20.67
N ALA A 73 2.42 1.19 20.79
CA ALA A 73 2.45 -0.05 20.01
C ALA A 73 3.80 -0.75 20.10
N ASP A 74 4.52 -0.92 19.00
CA ASP A 74 5.84 -1.54 19.00
C ASP A 74 6.96 -0.55 19.36
N HIS A 75 6.68 0.75 19.40
CA HIS A 75 7.66 1.85 19.39
C HIS A 75 7.97 2.40 20.78
N PRO A 76 9.21 2.22 21.29
CA PRO A 76 9.70 3.08 22.35
C PRO A 76 9.80 4.52 21.81
N VAL A 77 9.24 5.46 22.53
CA VAL A 77 9.07 6.84 22.04
C VAL A 77 10.36 7.65 22.24
N SER A 78 10.85 8.34 21.20
CA SER A 78 12.05 9.21 21.29
C SER A 78 11.70 10.69 21.46
N SER A 79 10.86 11.24 20.60
CA SER A 79 10.43 12.65 20.57
C SER A 79 8.94 12.77 20.14
N THR A 80 8.30 13.88 20.51
CA THR A 80 6.90 14.15 20.18
C THR A 80 6.86 15.31 19.20
N ILE A 81 6.25 15.10 18.03
CA ILE A 81 6.14 16.08 16.96
C ILE A 81 4.69 16.54 16.87
N GLY A 82 4.45 17.83 16.98
CA GLY A 82 3.13 18.44 16.81
C GLY A 82 2.94 18.93 15.39
N ALA A 83 2.02 18.32 14.65
CA ALA A 83 1.70 18.67 13.28
C ALA A 83 0.51 19.64 13.26
N VAL A 84 0.79 20.92 13.05
CA VAL A 84 -0.23 21.98 12.94
C VAL A 84 -0.55 22.16 11.46
N VAL A 85 -1.80 21.94 11.06
CA VAL A 85 -2.19 22.01 9.64
C VAL A 85 -2.89 23.33 9.37
N ASP A 86 -2.26 24.17 8.56
CA ASP A 86 -2.87 25.38 8.03
C ASP A 86 -3.67 25.03 6.77
N HIS A 87 -4.98 25.13 6.89
CA HIS A 87 -5.93 24.80 5.84
C HIS A 87 -6.02 25.87 4.73
N GLY A 88 -5.66 27.12 5.02
CA GLY A 88 -5.79 28.24 4.08
C GLY A 88 -7.22 28.55 3.64
N LEU A 89 -8.22 28.17 4.43
CA LEU A 89 -9.65 28.40 4.12
C LEU A 89 -10.13 29.81 4.48
N ARG A 90 -9.50 30.45 5.49
CA ARG A 90 -9.85 31.77 6.00
C ARG A 90 -8.61 32.66 6.13
N GLU A 91 -8.82 33.96 6.06
CA GLU A 91 -7.80 34.95 6.44
C GLU A 91 -7.45 34.80 7.93
N GLY A 92 -6.17 35.00 8.29
CA GLY A 92 -5.65 34.79 9.64
C GLY A 92 -5.36 33.33 10.04
N SER A 93 -5.72 32.33 9.23
CA SER A 93 -5.43 30.90 9.53
C SER A 93 -3.94 30.60 9.72
N GLY A 94 -3.08 31.25 8.94
CA GLY A 94 -1.63 31.10 9.06
C GLY A 94 -1.04 31.75 10.33
N GLU A 95 -1.67 32.79 10.87
CA GLU A 95 -1.25 33.43 12.13
C GLU A 95 -1.63 32.56 13.32
N GLU A 96 -2.88 32.08 13.36
CA GLU A 96 -3.34 31.10 14.35
C GLU A 96 -2.43 29.86 14.36
N ALA A 97 -2.09 29.31 13.19
CA ALA A 97 -1.20 28.15 13.12
C ALA A 97 0.20 28.42 13.70
N ARG A 98 0.70 29.66 13.61
CA ARG A 98 1.98 30.07 14.22
C ARG A 98 1.85 30.24 15.73
N GLU A 99 0.76 30.83 16.21
CA GLU A 99 0.52 30.98 17.65
C GLU A 99 0.34 29.62 18.34
N VAL A 100 -0.41 28.71 17.72
CA VAL A 100 -0.53 27.31 18.16
C VAL A 100 0.85 26.64 18.19
N ALA A 101 1.69 26.85 17.17
CA ALA A 101 3.05 26.32 17.15
C ALA A 101 3.91 26.83 18.31
N VAL A 102 3.77 28.10 18.69
CA VAL A 102 4.43 28.68 19.87
C VAL A 102 3.90 28.05 21.16
N ALA A 103 2.58 27.91 21.29
CA ALA A 103 1.95 27.31 22.47
C ALA A 103 2.42 25.88 22.71
N ILE A 104 2.45 25.04 21.68
CA ILE A 104 2.88 23.63 21.81
C ILE A 104 4.39 23.49 22.03
N SER A 105 5.19 24.44 21.52
CA SER A 105 6.63 24.49 21.80
C SER A 105 6.90 24.70 23.30
N LYS A 106 6.08 25.52 23.97
CA LYS A 106 6.17 25.72 25.44
C LYS A 106 5.81 24.44 26.22
N LEU A 107 5.00 23.55 25.64
CA LEU A 107 4.65 22.26 26.24
C LEU A 107 5.74 21.18 26.05
N GLY A 108 6.84 21.48 25.34
CA GLY A 108 7.90 20.51 25.04
C GLY A 108 7.61 19.61 23.84
N VAL A 109 6.64 19.99 22.99
CA VAL A 109 6.32 19.30 21.73
C VAL A 109 6.96 20.06 20.58
N LYS A 110 7.69 19.38 19.68
CA LYS A 110 8.35 20.03 18.54
C LYS A 110 7.30 20.42 17.48
N PRO A 111 7.03 21.71 17.21
CA PRO A 111 6.01 22.13 16.26
C PRO A 111 6.49 21.92 14.81
N GLN A 112 5.56 21.56 13.93
CA GLN A 112 5.71 21.50 12.48
C GLN A 112 4.44 22.07 11.84
N VAL A 113 4.55 23.26 11.25
CA VAL A 113 3.44 23.91 10.55
C VAL A 113 3.39 23.43 9.11
N LEU A 114 2.23 22.90 8.72
CA LEU A 114 1.98 22.25 7.44
C LEU A 114 0.87 23.00 6.70
N ARG A 115 1.24 23.88 5.79
CA ARG A 115 0.29 24.51 4.87
C ARG A 115 -0.21 23.52 3.82
N LEU A 116 -1.53 23.49 3.59
CA LEU A 116 -2.14 22.73 2.50
C LEU A 116 -1.82 23.37 1.15
N ARG A 117 -1.61 22.51 0.14
CA ARG A 117 -1.43 22.93 -1.25
C ARG A 117 -2.69 22.60 -2.02
N TRP A 118 -3.32 23.62 -2.59
CA TRP A 118 -4.55 23.53 -3.37
C TRP A 118 -4.30 23.56 -4.89
N ASP A 119 -3.03 23.64 -5.29
CA ASP A 119 -2.57 23.73 -6.67
C ASP A 119 -3.19 22.62 -7.55
N GLY A 120 -3.78 23.01 -8.69
CA GLY A 120 -4.40 22.10 -9.66
C GLY A 120 -5.76 21.53 -9.26
N LEU A 121 -6.33 21.91 -8.11
CA LEU A 121 -7.70 21.57 -7.69
C LEU A 121 -8.67 22.75 -7.78
N LEU A 122 -8.15 23.97 -7.95
CA LEU A 122 -8.93 25.19 -8.11
C LEU A 122 -9.30 25.37 -9.60
N PRO A 123 -10.55 25.78 -9.91
CA PRO A 123 -11.00 25.96 -11.29
C PRO A 123 -10.29 27.11 -12.02
N HIS A 124 -9.89 28.15 -11.29
CA HIS A 124 -9.07 29.27 -11.78
C HIS A 124 -8.06 29.67 -10.68
N PRO A 125 -6.88 30.23 -11.01
CA PRO A 125 -5.88 30.68 -10.02
C PRO A 125 -6.40 31.64 -8.94
N ASP A 126 -7.45 32.42 -9.21
CA ASP A 126 -8.03 33.39 -8.25
C ASP A 126 -9.15 32.80 -7.37
N ALA A 127 -9.60 31.57 -7.65
CA ALA A 127 -10.67 30.95 -6.90
C ALA A 127 -10.22 30.61 -5.47
N LYS A 128 -11.05 30.90 -4.46
CA LYS A 128 -10.72 30.55 -3.08
C LYS A 128 -11.08 29.09 -2.82
N PRO A 129 -10.29 28.34 -2.02
CA PRO A 129 -10.62 26.95 -1.69
C PRO A 129 -11.97 26.76 -1.01
N ALA A 130 -12.49 27.78 -0.32
CA ALA A 130 -13.79 27.77 0.34
C ALA A 130 -14.97 27.73 -0.65
N ASP A 131 -14.79 28.18 -1.89
CA ASP A 131 -15.85 28.27 -2.89
C ASP A 131 -16.11 26.91 -3.58
N LEU A 132 -15.29 25.90 -3.29
CA LEU A 132 -15.44 24.56 -3.86
C LEU A 132 -16.61 23.81 -3.20
N PRO A 133 -17.51 23.16 -3.99
CA PRO A 133 -18.67 22.45 -3.45
C PRO A 133 -18.29 21.24 -2.57
N ASN A 134 -17.08 20.71 -2.73
CA ASN A 134 -16.53 19.59 -1.97
C ASN A 134 -15.28 19.98 -1.14
N ALA A 135 -15.15 21.27 -0.79
CA ALA A 135 -14.00 21.83 -0.08
C ALA A 135 -13.60 21.02 1.17
N GLU A 136 -14.56 20.61 2.02
CA GLU A 136 -14.29 19.86 3.25
C GLU A 136 -13.66 18.48 2.96
N THR A 137 -14.22 17.76 1.97
CA THR A 137 -13.73 16.42 1.60
C THR A 137 -12.33 16.52 0.99
N LEU A 138 -12.08 17.52 0.14
CA LEU A 138 -10.77 17.79 -0.42
C LEU A 138 -9.76 18.24 0.65
N ALA A 139 -10.14 19.16 1.55
CA ALA A 139 -9.32 19.59 2.67
C ALA A 139 -8.94 18.41 3.57
N ARG A 140 -9.88 17.49 3.83
CA ARG A 140 -9.63 16.26 4.59
C ARG A 140 -8.59 15.38 3.86
N HIS A 141 -8.74 15.17 2.56
CA HIS A 141 -7.80 14.41 1.74
C HIS A 141 -6.40 15.03 1.75
N LEU A 142 -6.29 16.33 1.48
CA LEU A 142 -5.03 17.07 1.50
C LEU A 142 -4.37 17.06 2.88
N ARG A 143 -5.16 17.22 3.96
CA ARG A 143 -4.67 17.14 5.35
C ARG A 143 -4.00 15.81 5.63
N TYR A 144 -4.67 14.69 5.35
CA TYR A 144 -4.07 13.38 5.61
C TYR A 144 -2.86 13.10 4.73
N ARG A 145 -2.87 13.52 3.45
CA ARG A 145 -1.67 13.43 2.59
C ARG A 145 -0.49 14.22 3.14
N ARG A 146 -0.74 15.43 3.65
CA ARG A 146 0.31 16.28 4.23
C ARG A 146 0.85 15.70 5.54
N LEU A 147 -0.02 15.18 6.40
CA LEU A 147 0.36 14.45 7.61
C LEU A 147 1.14 13.16 7.28
N GLY A 148 0.73 12.41 6.26
CA GLY A 148 1.47 11.24 5.76
C GLY A 148 2.87 11.61 5.25
N GLY A 149 3.00 12.71 4.51
CA GLY A 149 4.30 13.23 4.07
C GLY A 149 5.22 13.64 5.23
N LEU A 150 4.67 14.29 6.26
CA LEU A 150 5.40 14.58 7.50
C LEU A 150 5.88 13.30 8.16
N CYS A 151 4.99 12.32 8.34
CA CYS A 151 5.34 11.05 9.01
C CYS A 151 6.46 10.32 8.26
N LYS A 152 6.44 10.36 6.92
CA LYS A 152 7.49 9.77 6.09
C LYS A 152 8.84 10.43 6.31
N THR A 153 8.85 11.77 6.33
CA THR A 153 10.08 12.58 6.44
C THR A 153 10.74 12.40 7.80
N TRP A 154 9.94 12.35 8.87
CA TRP A 154 10.42 12.23 10.24
C TRP A 154 10.52 10.77 10.75
N GLY A 155 10.19 9.78 9.91
CA GLY A 155 10.20 8.37 10.30
C GLY A 155 9.19 8.01 11.41
N VAL A 156 8.08 8.73 11.49
CA VAL A 156 6.99 8.51 12.46
C VAL A 156 6.13 7.34 11.98
N HIS A 157 5.77 6.45 12.91
CA HIS A 157 4.91 5.29 12.64
C HIS A 157 3.57 5.32 13.42
N ALA A 158 3.42 6.24 14.36
CA ALA A 158 2.20 6.47 15.12
C ALA A 158 1.78 7.94 15.05
N LEU A 159 0.59 8.21 14.52
CA LEU A 159 -0.05 9.53 14.49
C LEU A 159 -1.24 9.54 15.43
N PHE A 160 -1.28 10.47 16.37
CA PHE A 160 -2.41 10.67 17.27
C PHE A 160 -3.35 11.75 16.76
N THR A 161 -4.64 11.54 16.93
CA THR A 161 -5.68 12.53 16.65
C THR A 161 -6.57 12.70 17.87
N ALA A 162 -7.05 13.92 18.10
CA ALA A 162 -7.81 14.29 19.28
C ALA A 162 -9.32 13.97 19.19
N HIS A 163 -9.69 12.92 18.46
CA HIS A 163 -11.09 12.50 18.41
C HIS A 163 -11.51 11.95 19.77
N HIS A 164 -12.63 12.42 20.30
CA HIS A 164 -13.10 12.09 21.64
C HIS A 164 -14.49 11.41 21.65
N GLU A 165 -15.05 11.20 22.83
CA GLU A 165 -16.33 10.50 23.03
C GLU A 165 -17.50 11.20 22.33
N ASP A 166 -17.58 12.53 22.41
CA ASP A 166 -18.66 13.28 21.74
C ASP A 166 -18.60 13.18 20.22
N ASP A 167 -17.40 13.13 19.61
CA ASP A 167 -17.26 12.90 18.17
C ASP A 167 -17.78 11.52 17.76
N GLN A 168 -17.67 10.52 18.65
CA GLN A 168 -18.26 9.20 18.41
C GLN A 168 -19.78 9.27 18.39
N TYR A 169 -20.37 9.96 19.36
CA TYR A 169 -21.80 10.18 19.40
C TYR A 169 -22.29 10.82 18.11
N GLU A 170 -21.68 11.95 17.70
CA GLU A 170 -22.01 12.66 16.47
C GLU A 170 -21.89 11.75 15.24
N THR A 171 -20.77 11.01 15.13
CA THR A 171 -20.53 10.10 14.01
C THR A 171 -21.57 8.99 13.93
N VAL A 172 -21.99 8.43 15.07
CA VAL A 172 -22.97 7.33 15.11
C VAL A 172 -24.36 7.85 14.75
N VAL A 173 -24.77 9.02 15.27
CA VAL A 173 -26.05 9.67 14.90
C VAL A 173 -26.08 10.00 13.41
N MET A 174 -25.02 10.62 12.88
CA MET A 174 -24.93 10.91 11.44
C MET A 174 -25.06 9.64 10.61
N ARG A 175 -24.37 8.56 10.99
CA ARG A 175 -24.44 7.28 10.27
C ARG A 175 -25.81 6.63 10.37
N LEU A 176 -26.51 6.79 11.51
CA LEU A 176 -27.89 6.34 11.68
C LEU A 176 -28.83 7.09 10.73
N LEU A 177 -28.71 8.42 10.64
CA LEU A 177 -29.48 9.25 9.71
C LEU A 177 -29.21 8.89 8.25
N SER A 178 -27.96 8.56 7.91
CA SER A 178 -27.58 8.10 6.56
C SER A 178 -27.92 6.61 6.29
N GLY A 179 -28.66 5.93 7.17
CA GLY A 179 -29.10 4.55 6.94
C GLY A 179 -28.00 3.47 7.01
N HIS A 180 -26.89 3.73 7.72
CA HIS A 180 -25.83 2.74 7.85
C HIS A 180 -26.26 1.53 8.69
N GLY A 181 -25.87 0.33 8.26
CA GLY A 181 -26.06 -0.89 9.04
C GLY A 181 -25.12 -1.00 10.25
N TYR A 182 -25.25 -2.08 11.01
CA TYR A 182 -24.53 -2.32 12.28
C TYR A 182 -23.00 -2.17 12.20
N ARG A 183 -22.36 -2.44 11.05
CA ARG A 183 -20.91 -2.23 10.85
C ARG A 183 -20.53 -0.75 10.84
N GLY A 184 -21.37 0.11 10.25
CA GLY A 184 -21.18 1.55 10.24
C GLY A 184 -21.51 2.16 11.61
N LEU A 185 -22.55 1.67 12.27
CA LEU A 185 -22.96 2.15 13.60
C LEU A 185 -21.96 1.84 14.72
N GLY A 186 -20.92 1.01 14.48
CA GLY A 186 -19.82 0.83 15.44
C GLY A 186 -18.95 2.07 15.68
N GLY A 187 -19.18 3.16 14.92
CA GLY A 187 -18.48 4.44 15.08
C GLY A 187 -17.07 4.45 14.52
N MET A 188 -16.22 5.36 15.01
CA MET A 188 -14.80 5.41 14.68
C MET A 188 -14.04 4.30 15.41
N ARG A 189 -12.99 3.76 14.78
CA ARG A 189 -12.12 2.76 15.41
C ARG A 189 -10.99 3.45 16.19
N PRO A 190 -10.56 2.92 17.34
CA PRO A 190 -9.43 3.46 18.10
C PRO A 190 -8.12 3.50 17.32
N ALA A 191 -7.86 2.51 16.46
CA ALA A 191 -6.70 2.44 15.59
C ALA A 191 -7.09 2.09 14.15
N THR A 192 -6.47 2.76 13.18
CA THR A 192 -6.67 2.52 11.74
C THR A 192 -5.37 2.80 10.96
N ASP A 193 -5.17 2.16 9.80
CA ASP A 193 -4.14 2.63 8.85
C ASP A 193 -4.41 4.10 8.45
N MET A 194 -3.38 4.83 8.05
CA MET A 194 -3.52 6.22 7.60
C MET A 194 -4.52 6.35 6.44
N PRO A 195 -5.64 7.09 6.59
CA PRO A 195 -6.59 7.28 5.51
C PRO A 195 -6.00 8.17 4.41
N GLU A 196 -6.55 8.10 3.19
CA GLU A 196 -6.20 8.97 2.04
C GLU A 196 -4.75 8.89 1.55
N CYS A 197 -3.95 7.98 2.11
CA CYS A 197 -2.53 7.79 1.80
C CYS A 197 -2.24 6.47 1.08
N TYR A 198 -3.24 5.90 0.39
CA TYR A 198 -3.19 4.55 -0.19
C TYR A 198 -2.05 4.32 -1.19
N ASP A 199 -1.60 5.39 -1.86
CA ASP A 199 -0.52 5.43 -2.86
C ASP A 199 0.86 5.77 -2.26
N LEU A 200 0.95 6.04 -0.96
CA LEU A 200 2.18 6.47 -0.30
C LEU A 200 2.94 5.28 0.31
N HIS A 201 4.00 4.85 -0.38
CA HIS A 201 4.92 3.84 0.15
C HIS A 201 5.61 4.31 1.44
N GLY A 202 5.60 3.44 2.46
CA GLY A 202 6.10 3.71 3.82
C GLY A 202 5.04 4.28 4.76
N ILE A 203 3.86 4.65 4.25
CA ILE A 203 2.77 5.24 5.05
C ILE A 203 1.58 4.31 5.13
N TYR A 204 1.14 3.75 4.00
CA TYR A 204 -0.02 2.87 3.99
C TYR A 204 0.40 1.44 3.65
N GLN A 205 0.24 0.54 4.62
CA GLN A 205 0.43 -0.92 4.45
C GLN A 205 1.78 -1.31 3.78
N SER A 206 2.83 -0.54 4.05
CA SER A 206 4.14 -0.68 3.39
C SER A 206 5.27 -0.04 4.21
N GLY A 207 6.53 -0.40 3.90
CA GLY A 207 7.74 0.17 4.47
C GLY A 207 8.43 -0.70 5.52
N PHE A 208 7.77 -1.75 6.00
CA PHE A 208 8.36 -2.68 6.96
C PHE A 208 9.62 -3.36 6.44
N LEU A 209 9.64 -3.76 5.17
CA LEU A 209 10.79 -4.44 4.58
C LEU A 209 11.99 -3.51 4.41
N ASP A 210 11.75 -2.25 4.02
CA ASP A 210 12.80 -1.24 3.91
C ASP A 210 13.45 -0.97 5.26
N ASP A 211 12.66 -0.88 6.33
CA ASP A 211 13.18 -0.71 7.69
C ASP A 211 14.03 -1.92 8.10
N CYS A 212 13.56 -3.16 7.87
CA CYS A 212 14.29 -4.39 8.19
C CYS A 212 15.63 -4.53 7.44
N GLN A 213 15.72 -4.00 6.21
CA GLN A 213 16.94 -4.02 5.39
C GLN A 213 17.91 -2.89 5.73
N GLY A 214 17.48 -1.90 6.52
CA GLY A 214 18.32 -0.80 6.97
C GLY A 214 19.49 -1.28 7.83
N SER A 215 20.54 -0.46 7.94
CA SER A 215 21.69 -0.74 8.81
C SER A 215 21.30 -0.79 10.30
N ASN A 216 20.24 -0.08 10.70
CA ASN A 216 19.72 -0.06 12.06
C ASN A 216 18.19 -0.23 12.05
N PRO A 217 17.70 -1.47 11.83
CA PRO A 217 16.27 -1.74 11.67
C PRO A 217 15.52 -1.49 12.97
N PHE A 218 14.36 -0.84 12.87
CA PHE A 218 13.46 -0.72 14.00
C PHE A 218 12.76 -2.05 14.28
N TYR A 219 12.28 -2.71 13.24
CA TYR A 219 11.70 -4.04 13.34
C TYR A 219 12.76 -5.08 13.05
N ASN A 220 13.37 -5.64 14.10
CA ASN A 220 14.25 -6.78 13.93
C ASN A 220 13.53 -8.08 14.32
N LEU A 221 13.19 -8.89 13.31
CA LEU A 221 12.65 -10.24 13.49
C LEU A 221 13.75 -11.30 13.68
N ALA A 222 15.02 -10.96 13.48
CA ALA A 222 16.10 -11.91 13.64
C ALA A 222 16.26 -12.26 15.14
N PRO A 223 16.30 -13.56 15.50
CA PRO A 223 16.53 -13.97 16.87
C PRO A 223 17.91 -13.51 17.34
N SER A 224 18.02 -13.07 18.59
CA SER A 224 19.30 -12.65 19.17
C SER A 224 20.26 -13.84 19.28
N SER A 225 21.56 -13.59 19.45
CA SER A 225 22.54 -14.66 19.66
C SER A 225 22.21 -15.52 20.88
N TYR A 226 21.56 -14.96 21.91
CA TYR A 226 21.04 -15.73 23.04
C TYR A 226 19.87 -16.62 22.64
N ASP A 227 18.85 -16.08 21.95
CA ASP A 227 17.70 -16.89 21.51
C ASP A 227 18.12 -17.96 20.52
N ARG A 228 19.05 -17.66 19.60
CA ARG A 228 19.61 -18.65 18.67
C ARG A 228 20.30 -19.77 19.43
N ARG A 229 21.09 -19.46 20.47
CA ARG A 229 21.73 -20.48 21.33
C ARG A 229 20.69 -21.30 22.08
N ARG A 230 19.66 -20.65 22.65
CA ARG A 230 18.55 -21.32 23.36
C ARG A 230 17.74 -22.22 22.44
N LEU A 231 17.37 -21.73 21.25
CA LEU A 231 16.65 -22.48 20.23
C LEU A 231 17.49 -23.65 19.74
N LYS A 232 18.79 -23.45 19.48
CA LYS A 232 19.71 -24.54 19.10
C LYS A 232 19.82 -25.60 20.20
N ARG A 233 19.87 -25.21 21.49
CA ARG A 233 19.84 -26.16 22.60
C ARG A 233 18.51 -26.91 22.69
N SER A 234 17.38 -26.21 22.56
CA SER A 234 16.04 -26.81 22.57
C SER A 234 15.87 -27.82 21.43
N LEU A 235 16.24 -27.44 20.21
CA LEU A 235 16.20 -28.33 19.05
C LEU A 235 17.11 -29.54 19.25
N ARG A 236 18.32 -29.36 19.80
CA ARG A 236 19.22 -30.49 20.11
C ARG A 236 18.65 -31.43 21.18
N ALA A 237 17.89 -30.92 22.14
CA ALA A 237 17.26 -31.74 23.18
C ALA A 237 16.03 -32.49 22.66
N GLU A 238 15.35 -31.98 21.64
CA GLU A 238 14.20 -32.64 20.99
C GLU A 238 14.60 -33.70 19.97
N VAL A 239 15.86 -33.70 19.50
CA VAL A 239 16.36 -34.68 18.53
C VAL A 239 17.04 -35.82 19.28
N ASP A 240 16.58 -37.05 19.02
CA ASP A 240 17.13 -38.27 19.60
C ASP A 240 18.55 -38.53 19.07
N PRO A 241 19.59 -38.57 19.95
CA PRO A 241 20.97 -38.82 19.54
C PRO A 241 21.14 -40.15 18.78
N ALA A 242 20.33 -41.16 19.08
CA ALA A 242 20.40 -42.47 18.43
C ALA A 242 19.88 -42.43 16.98
N VAL A 243 18.90 -41.56 16.69
CA VAL A 243 18.38 -41.35 15.32
C VAL A 243 19.38 -40.55 14.49
N ILE A 244 20.05 -39.57 15.07
CA ILE A 244 21.15 -38.86 14.38
C ILE A 244 22.31 -39.82 14.11
N ALA A 245 22.71 -40.63 15.08
CA ALA A 245 23.80 -41.58 14.93
C ALA A 245 23.51 -42.60 13.81
N SER A 246 22.27 -43.12 13.73
CA SER A 246 21.87 -44.04 12.67
C SER A 246 21.75 -43.37 11.29
N GLU A 247 21.31 -42.10 11.21
CA GLU A 247 21.33 -41.32 9.96
C GLU A 247 22.76 -40.97 9.50
N ILE A 248 23.68 -40.75 10.43
CA ILE A 248 25.11 -40.53 10.14
C ILE A 248 25.78 -41.83 9.67
N GLU A 249 25.52 -42.95 10.35
CA GLU A 249 26.01 -44.29 9.96
C GLU A 249 25.42 -44.74 8.61
N ALA A 250 24.19 -44.34 8.28
CA ALA A 250 23.54 -44.61 7.00
C ALA A 250 24.08 -43.76 5.81
N GLY A 251 25.16 -42.99 6.00
CA GLY A 251 25.93 -42.39 4.89
C GLY A 251 25.79 -40.88 4.71
N LEU A 252 25.26 -40.14 5.69
CA LEU A 252 25.29 -38.66 5.70
C LEU A 252 26.65 -38.12 6.19
N ALA A 253 27.75 -38.58 5.57
CA ALA A 253 29.07 -38.05 5.80
C ALA A 253 29.35 -36.85 4.88
N THR A 254 28.73 -35.71 5.16
CA THR A 254 29.34 -34.41 4.82
C THR A 254 29.29 -33.50 6.05
N PRO A 255 30.38 -32.78 6.38
CA PRO A 255 30.46 -31.92 7.56
C PRO A 255 29.58 -30.66 7.46
N ASN A 256 28.69 -30.60 6.47
CA ASN A 256 27.86 -29.45 6.17
C ASN A 256 26.38 -29.86 6.15
N ILE A 257 25.78 -29.96 7.35
CA ILE A 257 24.37 -30.29 7.58
C ILE A 257 23.43 -29.37 6.77
N ALA A 258 23.88 -28.17 6.39
CA ALA A 258 23.12 -27.25 5.54
C ALA A 258 22.93 -27.75 4.08
N ALA A 259 23.86 -28.56 3.56
CA ALA A 259 23.78 -29.13 2.21
C ALA A 259 22.84 -30.34 2.12
N ALA A 260 22.75 -31.14 3.18
CA ALA A 260 21.89 -32.34 3.22
C ALA A 260 20.39 -32.00 3.16
N TYR A 261 19.96 -30.88 3.75
CA TYR A 261 18.56 -30.42 3.67
C TYR A 261 18.25 -29.60 2.40
N SER A 262 19.25 -29.30 1.57
CA SER A 262 19.06 -28.68 0.26
C SER A 262 19.10 -29.71 -0.90
N GLY A 263 19.46 -30.96 -0.62
CA GLY A 263 19.57 -32.05 -1.61
C GLY A 263 18.34 -32.94 -1.79
N ASP A 264 17.28 -32.82 -0.97
CA ASP A 264 16.08 -33.67 -1.09
C ASP A 264 15.13 -33.26 -2.24
N LEU A 265 15.62 -32.41 -3.15
CA LEU A 265 15.08 -32.22 -4.50
C LEU A 265 16.00 -32.88 -5.52
N GLY A 266 15.96 -34.21 -5.53
CA GLY A 266 16.33 -35.02 -6.69
C GLY A 266 17.64 -35.78 -6.58
N GLN A 267 17.53 -37.09 -6.33
CA GLN A 267 17.71 -38.10 -7.38
C GLN A 267 17.45 -39.47 -6.76
N GLY A 268 16.48 -40.19 -7.32
CA GLY A 268 16.17 -41.57 -6.98
C GLY A 268 15.45 -42.18 -8.17
N GLY A 269 16.17 -42.99 -8.94
CA GLY A 269 15.75 -43.54 -10.22
C GLY A 269 14.51 -44.42 -10.10
N VAL A 270 13.39 -43.90 -10.58
CA VAL A 270 12.30 -44.68 -11.15
C VAL A 270 11.93 -43.96 -12.42
N ALA A 271 12.00 -44.65 -13.56
CA ALA A 271 11.68 -44.11 -14.88
C ALA A 271 10.27 -43.49 -14.87
N LYS A 272 10.21 -42.16 -14.73
CA LYS A 272 8.98 -41.39 -14.86
C LYS A 272 8.75 -41.11 -16.35
N PRO A 273 7.50 -41.11 -16.82
CA PRO A 273 7.18 -40.76 -18.20
C PRO A 273 7.70 -39.36 -18.50
N LYS A 274 8.25 -39.17 -19.71
CA LYS A 274 8.85 -37.91 -20.20
C LYS A 274 7.96 -36.71 -19.87
N ARG A 275 8.26 -36.00 -18.77
CA ARG A 275 7.60 -34.75 -18.40
C ARG A 275 8.14 -33.63 -19.29
N ALA A 276 7.24 -32.83 -19.84
CA ALA A 276 7.57 -31.61 -20.57
C ALA A 276 8.52 -30.73 -19.73
N LYS A 277 9.50 -30.09 -20.40
CA LYS A 277 10.50 -29.18 -19.82
C LYS A 277 9.86 -28.25 -18.78
N SER A 278 10.10 -28.47 -17.50
CA SER A 278 9.49 -27.67 -16.42
C SER A 278 10.11 -26.28 -16.40
N ALA A 279 9.27 -25.23 -16.41
CA ALA A 279 9.71 -23.84 -16.31
C ALA A 279 10.56 -23.61 -15.04
N PRO A 280 11.55 -22.68 -15.08
CA PRO A 280 12.33 -22.33 -13.90
C PRO A 280 11.43 -21.85 -12.75
N GLU A 281 11.83 -22.15 -11.51
CA GLU A 281 11.08 -21.77 -10.32
C GLU A 281 11.47 -20.35 -9.90
N LEU A 282 10.50 -19.42 -9.94
CA LEU A 282 10.71 -18.03 -9.54
C LEU A 282 10.66 -17.90 -8.01
N ALA A 283 11.55 -17.09 -7.47
CA ALA A 283 11.45 -16.67 -6.08
C ALA A 283 10.17 -15.84 -5.87
N PRO A 284 9.40 -16.09 -4.80
CA PRO A 284 8.19 -15.35 -4.50
C PRO A 284 8.52 -13.88 -4.18
N LEU A 285 7.73 -12.94 -4.68
CA LEU A 285 7.89 -11.53 -4.33
C LEU A 285 7.77 -11.30 -2.82
N ALA A 286 8.59 -10.39 -2.30
CA ALA A 286 8.52 -9.99 -0.91
C ALA A 286 7.18 -9.29 -0.61
N ILE A 287 6.53 -9.65 0.50
CA ILE A 287 5.25 -9.07 0.92
C ILE A 287 5.53 -7.92 1.89
N GLU A 288 5.14 -6.72 1.48
CA GLU A 288 5.18 -5.51 2.32
C GLU A 288 4.23 -5.62 3.50
N ASP A 289 4.58 -4.97 4.61
CA ASP A 289 3.71 -4.74 5.75
C ASP A 289 4.10 -3.38 6.37
N GLY A 290 3.48 -3.00 7.49
CA GLY A 290 3.80 -1.77 8.21
C GLY A 290 2.98 -0.56 7.74
N GLY A 291 3.62 0.59 7.73
CA GLY A 291 3.00 1.90 7.54
C GLY A 291 2.67 2.61 8.85
N VAL A 292 2.10 3.81 8.73
CA VAL A 292 1.71 4.67 9.84
C VAL A 292 0.32 4.33 10.32
N MET A 293 0.21 4.10 11.62
CA MET A 293 -1.05 3.89 12.30
C MET A 293 -1.57 5.21 12.84
N LEU A 294 -2.85 5.47 12.59
CA LEU A 294 -3.59 6.56 13.18
C LEU A 294 -4.32 6.05 14.43
N TYR A 295 -3.96 6.60 15.59
CA TYR A 295 -4.54 6.29 16.89
C TYR A 295 -5.43 7.44 17.38
N ARG A 296 -6.48 7.07 18.12
CA ARG A 296 -7.46 7.98 18.73
C ARG A 296 -7.57 7.69 20.23
N PRO A 297 -6.55 8.04 21.03
CA PRO A 297 -6.52 7.70 22.45
C PRO A 297 -7.58 8.47 23.26
N LEU A 298 -8.14 9.57 22.74
CA LEU A 298 -9.14 10.35 23.47
C LEU A 298 -10.59 9.85 23.34
N LEU A 299 -10.85 8.82 22.53
CA LEU A 299 -12.21 8.29 22.33
C LEU A 299 -12.99 7.94 23.61
N PRO A 300 -12.36 7.46 24.70
CA PRO A 300 -13.07 7.17 25.94
C PRO A 300 -13.39 8.41 26.80
N PHE A 301 -12.80 9.57 26.51
CA PHE A 301 -12.95 10.77 27.33
C PHE A 301 -13.99 11.73 26.76
N SER A 302 -14.79 12.33 27.64
CA SER A 302 -15.76 13.37 27.28
C SER A 302 -15.07 14.70 27.03
N LYS A 303 -15.72 15.57 26.24
CA LYS A 303 -15.23 16.92 25.96
C LYS A 303 -15.04 17.76 27.25
N ASP A 304 -15.96 17.65 28.20
CA ASP A 304 -15.90 18.39 29.47
C ASP A 304 -14.62 18.08 30.27
N ARG A 305 -14.16 16.83 30.24
CA ARG A 305 -12.91 16.43 30.91
C ARG A 305 -11.67 16.98 30.18
N LEU A 306 -11.72 17.11 28.85
CA LEU A 306 -10.64 17.74 28.08
C LEU A 306 -10.53 19.23 28.41
N ILE A 307 -11.68 19.91 28.48
CA ILE A 307 -11.75 21.33 28.91
C ILE A 307 -11.20 21.49 30.33
N ALA A 308 -11.66 20.66 31.28
CA ALA A 308 -11.15 20.69 32.65
C ALA A 308 -9.63 20.47 32.73
N THR A 309 -9.09 19.57 31.88
CA THR A 309 -7.65 19.33 31.79
C THR A 309 -6.89 20.55 31.31
N CYS A 310 -7.40 21.27 30.30
CA CYS A 310 -6.75 22.50 29.83
C CYS A 310 -6.85 23.64 30.87
N LEU A 311 -8.02 23.82 31.50
CA LEU A 311 -8.24 24.84 32.52
C LEU A 311 -7.35 24.65 33.75
N GLU A 312 -7.32 23.44 34.32
CA GLU A 312 -6.54 23.13 35.53
C GLU A 312 -5.02 23.30 35.31
N ASN A 313 -4.56 23.13 34.07
CA ASN A 313 -3.15 23.21 33.71
C ASN A 313 -2.76 24.50 32.98
N GLY A 314 -3.67 25.48 32.89
CA GLY A 314 -3.41 26.78 32.25
C GLY A 314 -3.01 26.70 30.78
N ILE A 315 -3.56 25.74 30.03
CA ILE A 315 -3.25 25.53 28.62
C ILE A 315 -4.14 26.43 27.76
N PRO A 316 -3.60 27.34 26.94
CA PRO A 316 -4.40 28.14 26.03
C PRO A 316 -4.90 27.29 24.85
N TRP A 317 -6.10 27.61 24.35
CA TRP A 317 -6.63 27.04 23.10
C TRP A 317 -7.35 28.12 22.29
N PHE A 318 -7.56 27.82 21.01
CA PHE A 318 -8.30 28.66 20.09
C PHE A 318 -9.68 28.04 19.83
N GLU A 319 -10.70 28.88 19.75
CA GLU A 319 -12.05 28.44 19.38
C GLU A 319 -12.39 28.97 17.99
N ASP A 320 -12.60 28.05 17.06
CA ASP A 320 -12.99 28.41 15.70
C ASP A 320 -14.48 28.82 15.68
N PRO A 321 -14.81 30.05 15.26
CA PRO A 321 -16.17 30.58 15.27
C PRO A 321 -17.13 29.78 14.36
N THR A 322 -16.61 29.10 13.34
CA THR A 322 -17.43 28.27 12.44
C THR A 322 -18.04 27.04 13.12
N ASN A 323 -17.52 26.63 14.29
CA ASN A 323 -18.12 25.54 15.08
C ASN A 323 -19.47 25.90 15.70
N ALA A 324 -19.81 27.19 15.79
CA ALA A 324 -21.06 27.67 16.36
C ALA A 324 -22.24 27.66 15.37
N ASP A 325 -21.97 27.65 14.05
CA ASP A 325 -23.02 27.70 13.03
C ASP A 325 -23.68 26.31 12.83
N PRO A 326 -24.98 26.15 13.15
CA PRO A 326 -25.68 24.87 13.02
C PRO A 326 -25.97 24.47 11.57
N THR A 327 -25.93 25.41 10.62
CA THR A 327 -26.29 25.16 9.21
C THR A 327 -25.11 24.67 8.37
N LEU A 328 -23.89 24.95 8.83
CA LEU A 328 -22.67 24.71 8.07
C LEU A 328 -22.36 23.22 7.88
N THR A 329 -22.55 22.40 8.92
CA THR A 329 -22.28 20.96 8.85
C THR A 329 -23.33 20.13 9.59
N MET A 330 -23.55 18.90 9.11
CA MET A 330 -24.41 17.93 9.82
C MET A 330 -23.93 17.65 11.25
N ARG A 331 -22.64 17.77 11.54
CA ARG A 331 -22.10 17.64 12.90
C ARG A 331 -22.55 18.80 13.78
N ASN A 332 -22.43 20.03 13.29
CA ASN A 332 -22.89 21.20 14.04
C ASN A 332 -24.39 21.16 14.28
N ALA A 333 -25.18 20.70 13.30
CA ALA A 333 -26.61 20.47 13.47
C ALA A 333 -26.90 19.45 14.60
N VAL A 334 -26.20 18.32 14.64
CA VAL A 334 -26.35 17.32 15.72
C VAL A 334 -25.91 17.88 17.08
N ARG A 335 -24.83 18.67 17.14
CA ARG A 335 -24.37 19.36 18.36
C ARG A 335 -25.43 20.34 18.88
N HIS A 336 -25.96 21.17 17.99
CA HIS A 336 -27.02 22.14 18.30
C HIS A 336 -28.27 21.44 18.80
N MET A 337 -28.70 20.36 18.13
CA MET A 337 -29.84 19.56 18.54
C MET A 337 -29.66 19.00 19.96
N ARG A 338 -28.49 18.43 20.26
CA ARG A 338 -28.17 17.87 21.58
C ARG A 338 -28.12 18.95 22.69
N ASN A 339 -27.53 20.11 22.40
CA ASN A 339 -27.32 21.14 23.40
C ASN A 339 -28.60 21.95 23.68
N ASN A 340 -29.44 22.18 22.67
CA ASN A 340 -30.60 23.08 22.78
C ASN A 340 -31.94 22.35 22.95
N HIS A 341 -32.00 21.02 22.75
CA HIS A 341 -33.24 20.25 22.86
C HIS A 341 -33.08 19.05 23.80
N THR A 342 -34.15 18.74 24.53
CA THR A 342 -34.25 17.52 25.34
C THR A 342 -34.59 16.32 24.46
N LEU A 343 -33.54 15.62 24.01
CA LEU A 343 -33.72 14.43 23.17
C LEU A 343 -34.33 13.25 23.95
N PRO A 344 -35.16 12.41 23.30
CA PRO A 344 -35.62 11.16 23.87
C PRO A 344 -34.45 10.27 24.32
N VAL A 345 -34.65 9.47 25.36
CA VAL A 345 -33.60 8.63 25.99
C VAL A 345 -32.80 7.81 24.96
N ALA A 346 -33.46 7.31 23.91
CA ALA A 346 -32.81 6.53 22.86
C ALA A 346 -31.77 7.31 22.03
N LEU A 347 -31.95 8.63 21.88
CA LEU A 347 -31.07 9.52 21.11
C LEU A 347 -30.07 10.28 22.00
N GLN A 348 -30.13 10.09 23.32
CA GLN A 348 -29.16 10.67 24.23
C GLN A 348 -27.79 9.97 24.13
N LYS A 349 -26.74 10.69 24.52
CA LYS A 349 -25.34 10.27 24.42
C LYS A 349 -25.07 8.86 24.97
N PRO A 350 -25.51 8.47 26.18
CA PRO A 350 -25.23 7.14 26.73
C PRO A 350 -25.83 6.00 25.88
N SER A 351 -27.09 6.15 25.45
CA SER A 351 -27.81 5.13 24.68
C SER A 351 -27.18 4.90 23.30
N VAL A 352 -26.79 5.97 22.62
CA VAL A 352 -26.15 5.90 21.30
C VAL A 352 -24.75 5.27 21.40
N LEU A 353 -23.97 5.61 22.42
CA LEU A 353 -22.66 5.00 22.65
C LEU A 353 -22.78 3.51 23.02
N GLN A 354 -23.77 3.13 23.82
CA GLN A 354 -24.08 1.72 24.10
C GLN A 354 -24.50 0.95 22.84
N LEU A 355 -25.29 1.57 21.94
CA LEU A 355 -25.61 0.99 20.64
C LEU A 355 -24.33 0.75 19.82
N ALA A 356 -23.45 1.75 19.73
CA ALA A 356 -22.18 1.62 19.02
C ALA A 356 -21.30 0.49 19.59
N ASP A 357 -21.25 0.36 20.92
CA ASP A 357 -20.51 -0.72 21.58
C ASP A 357 -21.10 -2.11 21.29
N ARG A 358 -22.43 -2.27 21.35
CA ARG A 358 -23.11 -3.52 20.96
C ARG A 358 -22.83 -3.86 19.50
N CYS A 359 -22.85 -2.87 18.62
CA CYS A 359 -22.49 -3.03 17.21
C CYS A 359 -21.04 -3.49 17.03
N ARG A 360 -20.07 -2.88 17.73
CA ARG A 360 -18.66 -3.30 17.70
C ARG A 360 -18.45 -4.72 18.22
N LYS A 361 -19.07 -5.07 19.36
CA LYS A 361 -19.04 -6.43 19.91
C LYS A 361 -19.59 -7.46 18.93
N ARG A 362 -20.71 -7.15 18.26
CA ARG A 362 -21.28 -8.01 17.22
C ARG A 362 -20.34 -8.18 16.02
N VAL A 363 -19.70 -7.11 15.56
CA VAL A 363 -18.70 -7.19 14.46
C VAL A 363 -17.54 -8.08 14.88
N SER A 364 -16.95 -7.83 16.05
CA SER A 364 -15.82 -8.60 16.57
C SER A 364 -16.16 -10.09 16.73
N TYR A 365 -17.36 -10.40 17.21
CA TYR A 365 -17.85 -11.77 17.31
C TYR A 365 -17.91 -12.47 15.94
N LEU A 366 -18.49 -11.80 14.93
CA LEU A 366 -18.62 -12.34 13.57
C LEU A 366 -17.26 -12.51 12.89
N GLU A 367 -16.34 -11.55 13.06
CA GLU A 367 -14.97 -11.63 12.56
C GLU A 367 -14.23 -12.80 13.23
N ALA A 368 -14.33 -12.95 14.55
CA ALA A 368 -13.71 -14.07 15.27
C ALA A 368 -14.27 -15.45 14.83
N GLU A 369 -15.56 -15.54 14.51
CA GLU A 369 -16.16 -16.77 13.98
C GLU A 369 -15.68 -17.08 12.55
N ALA A 370 -15.56 -16.04 11.70
CA ALA A 370 -14.95 -16.18 10.38
C ALA A 370 -13.48 -16.61 10.46
N ASP A 371 -12.70 -16.04 11.37
CA ASP A 371 -11.30 -16.40 11.61
C ASP A 371 -11.13 -17.86 12.02
N ARG A 372 -12.04 -18.39 12.85
CA ARG A 372 -12.07 -19.82 13.21
C ARG A 372 -12.28 -20.72 11.99
N LEU A 373 -13.15 -20.33 11.05
CA LEU A 373 -13.37 -21.07 9.81
C LEU A 373 -12.20 -20.92 8.83
N LEU A 374 -11.58 -19.75 8.77
CA LEU A 374 -10.38 -19.51 7.96
C LEU A 374 -9.21 -20.43 8.35
N ARG A 375 -9.14 -20.90 9.61
CA ARG A 375 -8.15 -21.92 10.01
C ARG A 375 -8.30 -23.26 9.27
N ARG A 376 -9.46 -23.52 8.68
CA ARG A 376 -9.76 -24.73 7.89
C ARG A 376 -9.58 -24.51 6.38
N LEU A 377 -9.32 -23.27 5.95
CA LEU A 377 -8.99 -22.94 4.56
C LEU A 377 -7.65 -23.60 4.19
N VAL A 378 -7.60 -24.22 3.02
CA VAL A 378 -6.36 -24.74 2.47
C VAL A 378 -5.97 -23.89 1.26
N VAL A 379 -4.82 -23.24 1.36
CA VAL A 379 -4.17 -22.54 0.24
C VAL A 379 -3.12 -23.52 -0.30
N HIS A 380 -3.36 -24.05 -1.50
CA HIS A 380 -2.47 -25.01 -2.15
C HIS A 380 -1.26 -24.30 -2.75
N GLU A 381 -1.54 -23.22 -3.48
CA GLU A 381 -0.54 -22.41 -4.15
C GLU A 381 -0.94 -20.95 -4.07
N PHE A 382 0.02 -20.08 -3.80
CA PHE A 382 -0.17 -18.65 -3.85
C PHE A 382 1.06 -18.02 -4.51
N ASP A 383 0.88 -17.59 -5.75
CA ASP A 383 1.92 -16.98 -6.56
C ASP A 383 1.80 -15.46 -6.47
N GLN A 384 2.75 -14.85 -5.77
CA GLN A 384 2.83 -13.40 -5.59
C GLN A 384 3.21 -12.70 -6.89
N ASN A 385 3.88 -13.38 -7.82
CA ASN A 385 4.42 -12.78 -9.04
C ASN A 385 3.29 -12.46 -10.03
N ALA A 386 2.29 -13.35 -10.11
CA ALA A 386 1.08 -13.12 -10.89
C ALA A 386 -0.11 -12.57 -10.08
N GLY A 387 -0.09 -12.77 -8.76
CA GLY A 387 -1.25 -12.52 -7.89
C GLY A 387 -2.34 -13.56 -8.13
N THR A 388 -1.97 -14.84 -8.22
CA THR A 388 -2.90 -15.96 -8.39
C THR A 388 -2.88 -16.85 -7.16
N ALA A 389 -4.04 -17.43 -6.80
CA ALA A 389 -4.16 -18.32 -5.66
C ALA A 389 -5.01 -19.54 -6.00
N VAL A 390 -4.54 -20.73 -5.63
CA VAL A 390 -5.33 -21.97 -5.69
C VAL A 390 -5.74 -22.35 -4.28
N ILE A 391 -7.05 -22.36 -4.03
CA ILE A 391 -7.60 -22.59 -2.69
C ILE A 391 -8.64 -23.69 -2.67
N THR A 392 -8.81 -24.31 -1.51
CA THR A 392 -9.96 -25.14 -1.16
C THR A 392 -10.65 -24.53 0.04
N LEU A 393 -11.92 -24.16 -0.14
CA LEU A 393 -12.73 -23.51 0.88
C LEU A 393 -13.20 -24.49 1.96
N PRO A 394 -13.39 -24.02 3.21
CA PRO A 394 -13.85 -24.87 4.30
C PRO A 394 -15.33 -25.24 4.12
N GLN A 395 -15.67 -26.50 4.37
CA GLN A 395 -17.08 -26.93 4.40
C GLN A 395 -17.77 -26.46 5.69
N PHE A 396 -18.97 -25.90 5.57
CA PHE A 396 -19.83 -25.60 6.71
C PHE A 396 -20.43 -26.90 7.25
N LEU A 397 -19.99 -27.31 8.44
CA LEU A 397 -20.67 -28.36 9.20
C LEU A 397 -21.68 -27.64 10.08
N LEU A 398 -22.90 -27.46 9.57
CA LEU A 398 -23.98 -26.89 10.36
C LEU A 398 -24.21 -27.80 11.58
N PRO A 399 -24.14 -27.29 12.81
CA PRO A 399 -24.46 -28.10 13.98
C PRO A 399 -25.89 -28.64 13.81
N THR A 400 -26.02 -29.97 13.75
CA THR A 400 -27.32 -30.63 13.90
C THR A 400 -27.88 -30.21 15.24
N ALA A 401 -29.05 -29.58 15.23
CA ALA A 401 -29.66 -29.06 16.44
C ALA A 401 -29.84 -30.16 17.49
N PRO A 402 -29.83 -29.83 18.80
CA PRO A 402 -30.34 -30.75 19.80
C PRO A 402 -31.78 -31.13 19.43
N ARG A 403 -32.05 -32.43 19.40
CA ARG A 403 -33.28 -33.08 18.89
C ARG A 403 -34.60 -32.59 19.50
N ARG A 404 -34.60 -31.65 20.45
CA ARG A 404 -35.78 -31.30 21.26
C ARG A 404 -36.26 -29.84 21.15
N SER A 405 -35.64 -28.93 20.39
CA SER A 405 -36.15 -27.53 20.35
C SER A 405 -35.88 -26.66 19.11
N SER A 406 -35.47 -27.18 17.94
CA SER A 406 -35.22 -26.31 16.77
C SER A 406 -35.81 -26.79 15.43
N SER A 407 -37.07 -27.18 15.42
CA SER A 407 -37.75 -27.66 14.20
C SER A 407 -38.47 -26.58 13.38
N SER A 408 -38.56 -25.31 13.82
CA SER A 408 -39.24 -24.29 13.01
C SER A 408 -38.38 -23.87 11.82
N ALA A 409 -38.99 -23.84 10.62
CA ALA A 409 -38.35 -23.42 9.38
C ALA A 409 -37.70 -22.02 9.51
N THR A 410 -38.30 -21.13 10.31
CA THR A 410 -37.79 -19.78 10.58
C THR A 410 -36.49 -19.78 11.40
N ALA A 411 -36.34 -20.69 12.37
CA ALA A 411 -35.11 -20.81 13.15
C ALA A 411 -33.97 -21.41 12.32
N ILE A 412 -34.30 -22.35 11.43
CA ILE A 412 -33.36 -22.91 10.46
C ILE A 412 -32.89 -21.80 9.52
N GLU A 413 -33.79 -21.02 8.92
CA GLU A 413 -33.42 -19.95 8.00
C GLU A 413 -32.60 -18.85 8.68
N LYS A 414 -32.92 -18.46 9.92
CA LYS A 414 -32.08 -17.53 10.71
C LYS A 414 -30.65 -18.06 10.91
N ARG A 415 -30.50 -19.36 11.16
CA ARG A 415 -29.19 -20.02 11.27
C ARG A 415 -28.44 -19.99 9.94
N HIS A 416 -29.12 -20.33 8.84
CA HIS A 416 -28.53 -20.26 7.50
C HIS A 416 -28.10 -18.83 7.14
N ALA A 417 -28.93 -17.82 7.40
CA ALA A 417 -28.60 -16.41 7.19
C ALA A 417 -27.36 -15.96 7.99
N HIS A 418 -27.23 -16.39 9.25
CA HIS A 418 -26.02 -16.16 10.06
C HIS A 418 -24.77 -16.76 9.41
N TYR A 419 -24.82 -18.03 9.01
CA TYR A 419 -23.67 -18.69 8.37
C TYR A 419 -23.37 -18.14 6.96
N ARG A 420 -24.37 -17.74 6.17
CA ARG A 420 -24.16 -17.02 4.89
C ARG A 420 -23.41 -15.72 5.13
N HIS A 421 -23.71 -15.01 6.21
CA HIS A 421 -22.99 -13.78 6.57
C HIS A 421 -21.53 -14.06 6.94
N ILE A 422 -21.26 -15.14 7.68
CA ILE A 422 -19.90 -15.57 8.01
C ILE A 422 -19.17 -16.04 6.75
N ALA A 423 -19.83 -16.78 5.86
CA ALA A 423 -19.27 -17.18 4.57
C ALA A 423 -18.86 -15.96 3.75
N ALA A 424 -19.69 -14.91 3.71
CA ALA A 424 -19.34 -13.65 3.05
C ALA A 424 -18.10 -12.97 3.68
N LEU A 425 -17.91 -13.07 5.00
CA LEU A 425 -16.69 -12.61 5.67
C LEU A 425 -15.47 -13.44 5.23
N VAL A 426 -15.56 -14.76 5.27
CA VAL A 426 -14.50 -15.68 4.82
C VAL A 426 -14.09 -15.35 3.37
N VAL A 427 -15.07 -15.19 2.48
CA VAL A 427 -14.86 -14.79 1.09
C VAL A 427 -14.16 -13.45 0.99
N ARG A 428 -14.55 -12.47 1.81
CA ARG A 428 -13.90 -11.15 1.86
C ARG A 428 -12.43 -11.25 2.28
N HIS A 429 -12.07 -12.10 3.26
CA HIS A 429 -10.66 -12.34 3.62
C HIS A 429 -9.90 -13.01 2.47
N VAL A 430 -10.51 -13.99 1.80
CA VAL A 430 -9.90 -14.66 0.65
C VAL A 430 -9.67 -13.67 -0.51
N LEU A 431 -10.67 -12.85 -0.84
CA LEU A 431 -10.57 -11.79 -1.84
C LEU A 431 -9.42 -10.83 -1.54
N SER A 432 -9.20 -10.51 -0.27
CA SER A 432 -8.15 -9.58 0.18
C SER A 432 -6.73 -10.01 -0.18
N MET A 433 -6.49 -11.26 -0.59
CA MET A 433 -5.19 -11.74 -1.05
C MET A 433 -4.85 -11.28 -2.47
N VAL A 434 -5.86 -11.19 -3.35
CA VAL A 434 -5.68 -11.02 -4.80
C VAL A 434 -6.28 -9.71 -5.34
N THR A 435 -7.37 -9.20 -4.73
CA THR A 435 -8.16 -8.10 -5.33
C THR A 435 -7.35 -6.83 -5.61
N PRO A 436 -7.46 -6.20 -6.79
CA PRO A 436 -6.84 -4.89 -7.03
C PRO A 436 -7.57 -3.75 -6.30
N GLU A 437 -8.79 -3.98 -5.80
CA GLU A 437 -9.62 -2.93 -5.20
C GLU A 437 -9.15 -2.52 -3.80
N ARG A 438 -9.26 -1.21 -3.52
CA ARG A 438 -8.87 -0.62 -2.23
C ARG A 438 -9.85 -0.97 -1.13
N GLU A 439 -11.14 -0.88 -1.44
CA GLU A 439 -12.24 -1.12 -0.51
C GLU A 439 -13.02 -2.36 -0.93
N LEU A 440 -12.97 -3.38 -0.07
CA LEU A 440 -13.74 -4.60 -0.27
C LEU A 440 -15.23 -4.34 -0.08
N THR A 441 -16.05 -4.91 -0.96
CA THR A 441 -17.51 -4.80 -0.89
C THR A 441 -18.06 -5.27 0.45
N GLN A 442 -19.22 -4.71 0.81
CA GLN A 442 -19.95 -5.15 1.99
C GLN A 442 -20.46 -6.60 1.82
N PRO A 443 -20.56 -7.39 2.90
CA PRO A 443 -20.99 -8.80 2.83
C PRO A 443 -22.28 -9.06 2.05
N PRO A 444 -23.34 -8.22 2.11
CA PRO A 444 -24.56 -8.46 1.34
C PRO A 444 -24.33 -8.50 -0.17
N ARG A 445 -23.40 -7.71 -0.70
CA ARG A 445 -23.06 -7.71 -2.14
C ARG A 445 -22.28 -8.96 -2.58
N LEU A 446 -21.73 -9.71 -1.62
CA LEU A 446 -21.06 -10.99 -1.87
C LEU A 446 -22.02 -12.18 -1.90
N ALA A 447 -23.33 -11.96 -1.68
CA ALA A 447 -24.32 -13.05 -1.63
C ALA A 447 -24.32 -13.97 -2.86
N PRO A 448 -24.22 -13.46 -4.12
CA PRO A 448 -24.15 -14.33 -5.30
C PRO A 448 -22.91 -15.23 -5.28
N LEU A 449 -21.76 -14.67 -4.86
CA LEU A 449 -20.51 -15.42 -4.77
C LEU A 449 -20.58 -16.46 -3.64
N VAL A 450 -21.21 -16.14 -2.50
CA VAL A 450 -21.43 -17.08 -1.41
C VAL A 450 -22.34 -18.23 -1.84
N LYS A 451 -23.39 -17.97 -2.63
CA LYS A 451 -24.26 -19.00 -3.20
C LYS A 451 -23.46 -20.00 -4.04
N MET A 452 -22.60 -19.49 -4.92
CA MET A 452 -21.72 -20.31 -5.77
C MET A 452 -20.69 -21.11 -4.96
N LEU A 453 -20.03 -20.47 -3.99
CA LEU A 453 -18.91 -21.09 -3.25
C LEU A 453 -19.38 -22.04 -2.14
N PHE A 454 -20.58 -21.83 -1.60
CA PHE A 454 -21.14 -22.58 -0.48
C PHE A 454 -22.60 -22.97 -0.75
N PRO A 455 -22.87 -23.85 -1.74
CA PRO A 455 -24.22 -24.29 -2.07
C PRO A 455 -24.94 -24.92 -0.87
N SER A 456 -24.22 -25.59 0.03
CA SER A 456 -24.80 -26.18 1.26
C SER A 456 -25.51 -25.20 2.21
N LEU A 457 -25.27 -23.88 2.06
CA LEU A 457 -25.95 -22.85 2.85
C LEU A 457 -27.24 -22.36 2.19
N HIS A 458 -27.49 -22.74 0.94
CA HIS A 458 -28.62 -22.32 0.12
C HIS A 458 -29.42 -23.55 -0.31
N PRO A 459 -30.57 -23.84 0.32
CA PRO A 459 -31.38 -25.00 -0.05
C PRO A 459 -31.82 -24.99 -1.53
N ASP A 460 -31.89 -23.81 -2.15
CA ASP A 460 -32.32 -23.63 -3.55
C ASP A 460 -31.15 -23.67 -4.57
N SER A 461 -29.93 -24.04 -4.16
CA SER A 461 -28.79 -24.05 -5.09
C SER A 461 -28.85 -25.25 -6.05
N THR A 462 -28.67 -25.00 -7.35
CA THR A 462 -28.57 -26.04 -8.38
C THR A 462 -27.10 -26.21 -8.82
N PRO A 463 -26.71 -27.39 -9.36
CA PRO A 463 -25.33 -27.64 -9.80
C PRO A 463 -24.85 -26.72 -10.94
N ASP A 464 -25.75 -26.06 -11.67
CA ASP A 464 -25.43 -25.08 -12.73
C ASP A 464 -24.78 -23.78 -12.23
N ASP A 465 -24.76 -23.54 -10.91
CA ASP A 465 -24.20 -22.34 -10.29
C ASP A 465 -22.64 -22.29 -10.35
N LEU A 466 -21.95 -23.35 -10.79
CA LEU A 466 -20.47 -23.45 -10.84
C LEU A 466 -19.80 -22.72 -12.03
N LYS A 467 -20.38 -21.63 -12.55
CA LYS A 467 -19.76 -20.87 -13.65
C LYS A 467 -18.68 -19.91 -13.13
N PRO A 468 -17.60 -19.64 -13.89
CA PRO A 468 -16.62 -18.63 -13.51
C PRO A 468 -17.28 -17.27 -13.33
N SER A 469 -17.02 -16.62 -12.20
CA SER A 469 -17.63 -15.33 -11.85
C SER A 469 -16.58 -14.33 -11.40
N THR A 470 -16.78 -13.05 -11.75
CA THR A 470 -15.88 -11.96 -11.39
C THR A 470 -16.54 -11.06 -10.36
N ILE A 471 -15.85 -10.77 -9.26
CA ILE A 471 -16.29 -9.81 -8.25
C ILE A 471 -15.08 -9.09 -7.64
N CYS A 472 -15.20 -7.79 -7.36
CA CYS A 472 -14.09 -6.95 -6.86
C CYS A 472 -12.80 -7.10 -7.68
N GLY A 473 -12.89 -7.21 -9.01
CA GLY A 473 -11.73 -7.42 -9.89
C GLY A 473 -11.02 -8.77 -9.73
N VAL A 474 -11.64 -9.77 -9.08
CA VAL A 474 -11.11 -11.14 -8.96
C VAL A 474 -12.05 -12.11 -9.68
N LEU A 475 -11.48 -12.90 -10.58
CA LEU A 475 -12.14 -14.00 -11.27
C LEU A 475 -11.95 -15.30 -10.48
N PHE A 476 -13.07 -15.93 -10.13
CA PHE A 476 -13.12 -17.26 -9.52
C PHE A 476 -13.37 -18.28 -10.62
N THR A 477 -12.48 -19.26 -10.75
CA THR A 477 -12.62 -20.35 -11.72
C THR A 477 -12.56 -21.69 -10.98
N PRO A 478 -13.59 -22.54 -11.07
CA PRO A 478 -13.52 -23.88 -10.51
C PRO A 478 -12.54 -24.72 -11.31
N LEU A 479 -11.65 -25.44 -10.62
CA LEU A 479 -10.74 -26.39 -11.26
C LEU A 479 -11.41 -27.78 -11.34
N PRO A 480 -11.17 -28.55 -12.40
CA PRO A 480 -11.70 -29.91 -12.49
C PRO A 480 -11.17 -30.78 -11.33
N PRO A 481 -11.96 -31.74 -10.83
CA PRO A 481 -11.49 -32.69 -9.83
C PRO A 481 -10.31 -33.49 -10.36
N GLU A 482 -9.38 -33.87 -9.48
CA GLU A 482 -8.22 -34.69 -9.87
C GLU A 482 -8.69 -36.05 -10.41
N GLU A 483 -8.17 -36.44 -11.58
CA GLU A 483 -8.48 -37.71 -12.24
C GLU A 483 -8.31 -38.88 -11.26
N GLY A 484 -9.37 -39.69 -11.09
CA GLY A 484 -9.40 -40.85 -10.19
C GLY A 484 -9.87 -40.60 -8.74
N ARG A 485 -10.23 -39.37 -8.35
CA ARG A 485 -10.86 -39.08 -7.03
C ARG A 485 -12.06 -38.11 -7.13
N PRO A 486 -13.24 -38.59 -7.52
CA PRO A 486 -14.44 -37.74 -7.64
C PRO A 486 -14.94 -37.16 -6.30
N SER A 487 -14.50 -37.69 -5.15
CA SER A 487 -14.86 -37.20 -3.81
C SER A 487 -13.92 -36.09 -3.28
N SER A 488 -12.96 -35.61 -4.08
CA SER A 488 -12.03 -34.57 -3.64
C SER A 488 -12.75 -33.21 -3.48
N PRO A 489 -12.39 -32.40 -2.46
CA PRO A 489 -13.03 -31.10 -2.24
C PRO A 489 -12.72 -30.14 -3.39
N GLN A 490 -13.74 -29.40 -3.84
CA GLN A 490 -13.63 -28.45 -4.96
C GLN A 490 -12.48 -27.46 -4.76
N LYS A 491 -11.60 -27.38 -5.76
CA LYS A 491 -10.52 -26.39 -5.83
C LYS A 491 -10.96 -25.19 -6.67
N TRP A 492 -10.50 -24.02 -6.27
CA TRP A 492 -10.80 -22.76 -6.92
C TRP A 492 -9.50 -22.04 -7.27
N LEU A 493 -9.37 -21.64 -8.54
CA LEU A 493 -8.34 -20.71 -9.00
C LEU A 493 -8.89 -19.30 -8.89
N LEU A 494 -8.17 -18.46 -8.16
CA LEU A 494 -8.42 -17.03 -8.04
C LEU A 494 -7.34 -16.31 -8.84
N CYS A 495 -7.78 -15.46 -9.75
CA CYS A 495 -6.90 -14.58 -10.51
C CYS A 495 -7.51 -13.19 -10.62
N ARG A 496 -6.69 -12.17 -10.84
CA ARG A 496 -7.20 -10.83 -11.15
C ARG A 496 -7.90 -10.87 -12.50
N ALA A 497 -9.07 -10.26 -12.57
CA ALA A 497 -9.75 -10.08 -13.84
C ALA A 497 -8.99 -9.05 -14.67
N PRO A 498 -8.85 -9.26 -15.99
CA PRO A 498 -8.33 -8.22 -16.88
C PRO A 498 -9.20 -6.96 -16.77
N HIS A 499 -8.57 -5.79 -16.88
CA HIS A 499 -9.23 -4.50 -16.68
C HIS A 499 -10.47 -4.38 -17.59
N VAL A 500 -11.61 -4.08 -16.98
CA VAL A 500 -12.89 -3.88 -17.68
C VAL A 500 -12.85 -2.53 -18.40
N THR A 501 -13.39 -2.45 -19.61
CA THR A 501 -13.36 -1.27 -20.51
C THR A 501 -13.80 0.04 -19.84
N ASN A 502 -14.64 -0.02 -18.80
CA ASN A 502 -15.21 1.15 -18.12
C ASN A 502 -14.28 1.81 -17.10
N ARG A 503 -13.07 1.28 -16.85
CA ARG A 503 -12.06 1.92 -16.00
C ARG A 503 -10.75 2.06 -16.79
N PRO A 504 -10.06 3.22 -16.70
CA PRO A 504 -8.76 3.37 -17.33
C PRO A 504 -7.78 2.35 -16.75
N ALA A 505 -6.98 1.75 -17.62
CA ALA A 505 -5.93 0.82 -17.21
C ALA A 505 -4.94 1.52 -16.25
N PRO A 506 -4.44 0.83 -15.22
CA PRO A 506 -3.46 1.41 -14.32
C PRO A 506 -2.17 1.72 -15.08
N GLN A 507 -1.78 2.98 -15.12
CA GLN A 507 -0.55 3.43 -15.77
C GLN A 507 0.27 4.25 -14.78
N LEU A 508 1.56 3.94 -14.69
CA LEU A 508 2.55 4.72 -13.94
C LEU A 508 3.55 5.29 -14.94
N THR A 509 3.86 6.58 -14.82
CA THR A 509 4.87 7.24 -15.66
C THR A 509 6.07 7.62 -14.80
N PHE A 510 7.26 7.25 -15.27
CA PHE A 510 8.54 7.64 -14.71
C PHE A 510 9.23 8.51 -15.76
N ASN A 511 9.40 9.78 -15.42
CA ASN A 511 9.94 10.77 -16.34
C ASN A 511 11.42 10.51 -16.61
N SER A 512 11.84 10.82 -17.84
CA SER A 512 13.24 10.83 -18.23
C SER A 512 14.10 11.71 -17.29
N LEU A 513 15.36 11.32 -17.13
CA LEU A 513 16.29 12.06 -16.29
C LEU A 513 16.61 13.44 -16.89
N PRO A 514 16.95 14.45 -16.06
CA PRO A 514 17.46 15.73 -16.53
C PRO A 514 18.69 15.57 -17.43
N ARG A 515 18.84 16.47 -18.41
CA ARG A 515 19.86 16.42 -19.47
C ARG A 515 21.29 16.21 -18.93
N ASP A 516 21.65 16.89 -17.85
CA ASP A 516 22.98 16.84 -17.22
C ASP A 516 23.35 15.44 -16.69
N LYS A 517 22.36 14.55 -16.54
CA LYS A 517 22.52 13.19 -16.02
C LYS A 517 22.35 12.11 -17.11
N ARG A 518 22.14 12.50 -18.37
CA ARG A 518 22.02 11.58 -19.51
C ARG A 518 23.42 11.23 -20.02
N LEU A 519 23.83 9.98 -19.87
CA LEU A 519 25.15 9.53 -20.32
C LEU A 519 25.06 9.07 -21.78
N GLY A 520 25.90 9.64 -22.65
CA GLY A 520 26.02 9.27 -24.08
C GLY A 520 26.73 7.93 -24.33
N ARG A 521 27.07 7.17 -23.28
CA ARG A 521 27.68 5.83 -23.33
C ARG A 521 27.05 4.95 -22.25
N PRO A 522 26.95 3.61 -22.45
CA PRO A 522 26.51 2.70 -21.42
C PRO A 522 27.41 2.85 -20.19
N PRO A 523 26.85 3.19 -19.02
CA PRO A 523 27.64 3.43 -17.82
C PRO A 523 28.28 2.13 -17.32
N GLN A 524 29.61 2.14 -17.15
CA GLN A 524 30.36 1.03 -16.55
C GLN A 524 29.95 0.75 -15.07
N SER A 525 29.29 1.70 -14.39
CA SER A 525 28.80 1.50 -13.02
C SER A 525 27.58 2.35 -12.65
N TRP A 526 26.80 1.90 -11.65
CA TRP A 526 25.64 2.59 -11.08
C TRP A 526 26.01 3.70 -10.08
N ARG A 527 27.08 4.48 -10.34
CA ARG A 527 27.71 5.33 -9.32
C ARG A 527 26.91 6.56 -8.84
N THR A 528 25.80 6.97 -9.47
CA THR A 528 25.18 8.28 -9.13
C THR A 528 23.66 8.42 -9.30
N GLN A 529 22.84 7.36 -9.22
CA GLN A 529 21.38 7.52 -9.17
C GLN A 529 20.74 6.62 -8.11
N GLY A 530 20.03 7.24 -7.17
CA GLY A 530 19.17 6.54 -6.21
C GLY A 530 17.88 6.07 -6.87
N TRP A 531 17.22 5.10 -6.26
CA TRP A 531 15.92 4.60 -6.69
C TRP A 531 14.89 5.73 -6.81
N MET A 532 14.08 5.69 -7.86
CA MET A 532 12.92 6.58 -7.96
C MET A 532 11.86 6.20 -6.93
N ARG A 533 10.91 7.11 -6.73
CA ARG A 533 9.80 6.92 -5.79
C ARG A 533 9.02 5.65 -6.10
N THR A 534 8.84 4.80 -5.09
CA THR A 534 7.96 3.62 -5.16
C THR A 534 6.51 4.05 -5.37
N GLN A 535 5.84 3.44 -6.34
CA GLN A 535 4.44 3.68 -6.70
C GLN A 535 3.64 2.37 -6.65
N LEU A 536 2.33 2.46 -6.40
CA LEU A 536 1.45 1.29 -6.33
C LEU A 536 0.79 1.04 -7.69
N TYR A 537 1.12 -0.09 -8.31
CA TYR A 537 0.53 -0.58 -9.55
C TYR A 537 -0.63 -1.54 -9.26
N ASP A 538 -1.77 -1.30 -9.92
CA ASP A 538 -3.00 -2.11 -9.83
C ASP A 538 -3.45 -2.45 -8.39
N GLY A 539 -3.17 -1.54 -7.46
CA GLY A 539 -3.50 -1.72 -6.04
C GLY A 539 -2.72 -2.81 -5.30
N ARG A 540 -1.81 -3.54 -5.96
CA ARG A 540 -1.13 -4.73 -5.41
C ARG A 540 0.39 -4.74 -5.50
N PHE A 541 0.97 -4.17 -6.54
CA PHE A 541 2.41 -4.24 -6.75
C PHE A 541 3.04 -2.90 -6.43
N TRP A 542 3.86 -2.85 -5.38
CA TRP A 542 4.74 -1.72 -5.15
C TRP A 542 5.92 -1.84 -6.12
N ILE A 543 6.04 -0.89 -7.04
CA ILE A 543 7.09 -0.87 -8.06
C ILE A 543 7.94 0.37 -7.85
N ARG A 544 9.26 0.17 -7.74
CA ARG A 544 10.24 1.24 -7.86
C ARG A 544 11.21 0.90 -8.98
N LEU A 545 11.55 1.93 -9.75
CA LEU A 545 12.47 1.81 -10.87
C LEU A 545 13.74 2.60 -10.59
N LEU A 546 14.81 2.18 -11.22
CA LEU A 546 16.05 2.91 -11.36
C LEU A 546 16.39 2.85 -12.85
N HIS A 547 16.05 3.88 -13.62
CA HIS A 547 16.30 3.91 -15.07
C HIS A 547 17.18 5.08 -15.48
N ARG A 548 17.98 4.82 -16.52
CA ARG A 548 18.86 5.77 -17.20
C ARG A 548 18.41 6.08 -18.62
N LEU A 549 17.22 5.60 -18.97
CA LEU A 549 16.67 5.81 -20.29
C LEU A 549 16.42 7.31 -20.53
N PRO A 550 16.85 7.84 -21.68
CA PRO A 550 16.61 9.21 -22.11
C PRO A 550 15.19 9.45 -22.67
N CYS A 551 14.34 8.43 -22.65
CA CYS A 551 12.91 8.51 -22.88
C CYS A 551 12.13 8.28 -21.58
N ASP A 552 10.83 8.59 -21.60
CA ASP A 552 9.97 8.28 -20.47
C ASP A 552 9.70 6.78 -20.41
N VAL A 553 9.57 6.27 -19.18
CA VAL A 553 9.27 4.86 -18.91
C VAL A 553 7.87 4.75 -18.34
N ARG A 554 7.02 3.95 -18.98
CA ARG A 554 5.64 3.72 -18.56
C ARG A 554 5.49 2.31 -18.03
N VAL A 555 4.86 2.13 -16.87
CA VAL A 555 4.44 0.80 -16.38
C VAL A 555 2.94 0.68 -16.59
N ALA A 556 2.54 -0.27 -17.43
CA ALA A 556 1.14 -0.50 -17.80
C ALA A 556 0.86 -2.02 -17.87
N PRO A 557 -0.41 -2.45 -18.04
CA PRO A 557 -0.70 -3.87 -18.14
C PRO A 557 -0.02 -4.50 -19.35
N PHE A 558 0.43 -5.74 -19.20
CA PHE A 558 0.95 -6.51 -20.31
C PHE A 558 -0.13 -6.66 -21.38
N ALA A 559 0.15 -6.24 -22.61
CA ALA A 559 -0.80 -6.26 -23.71
C ALA A 559 -0.44 -7.28 -24.78
N GLU A 560 -1.46 -7.84 -25.42
CA GLU A 560 -1.31 -8.89 -26.44
C GLU A 560 -0.48 -8.45 -27.65
N ALA A 561 -0.65 -7.19 -28.07
CA ALA A 561 0.08 -6.60 -29.20
C ALA A 561 1.62 -6.66 -29.03
N HIS A 562 2.12 -6.67 -27.79
CA HIS A 562 3.55 -6.66 -27.51
C HIS A 562 4.14 -8.05 -27.25
N VAL A 563 3.33 -9.11 -27.20
CA VAL A 563 3.80 -10.49 -26.93
C VAL A 563 4.78 -10.97 -28.01
N ALA A 564 4.38 -10.87 -29.28
CA ALA A 564 5.20 -11.34 -30.39
C ALA A 564 6.48 -10.50 -30.61
N PRO A 565 6.42 -9.15 -30.62
CA PRO A 565 7.61 -8.31 -30.68
C PRO A 565 8.61 -8.59 -29.56
N PHE A 566 8.12 -8.72 -28.31
CA PHE A 566 8.98 -8.98 -27.16
C PHE A 566 9.63 -10.36 -27.21
N ARG A 567 8.86 -11.41 -27.53
CA ARG A 567 9.40 -12.76 -27.71
C ARG A 567 10.48 -12.79 -28.79
N ASN A 568 10.29 -12.08 -29.89
CA ASN A 568 11.29 -12.00 -30.96
C ASN A 568 12.55 -11.25 -30.49
N GLY A 569 12.39 -10.21 -29.66
CA GLY A 569 13.47 -9.39 -29.10
C GLY A 569 14.37 -10.07 -28.05
N LEU A 570 13.94 -11.18 -27.42
CA LEU A 570 14.76 -11.92 -26.44
C LEU A 570 16.00 -12.62 -27.05
N GLY A 571 16.12 -12.66 -28.39
CA GLY A 571 17.28 -13.19 -29.12
C GLY A 571 17.41 -14.72 -29.07
N THR A 572 17.68 -15.28 -27.89
CA THR A 572 18.02 -16.69 -27.69
C THR A 572 16.78 -17.58 -27.68
N LEU A 573 16.85 -18.73 -28.36
CA LEU A 573 15.76 -19.72 -28.40
C LEU A 573 15.40 -20.27 -27.00
N VAL A 574 16.39 -20.41 -26.12
CA VAL A 574 16.20 -20.78 -24.70
C VAL A 574 15.36 -19.72 -23.97
N ALA A 575 15.74 -18.44 -24.05
CA ALA A 575 14.99 -17.34 -23.42
C ALA A 575 13.54 -17.24 -23.93
N ARG A 576 13.30 -17.53 -25.22
CA ARG A 576 11.94 -17.60 -25.79
C ARG A 576 11.12 -18.76 -25.21
N GLN A 577 11.74 -19.93 -25.05
CA GLN A 577 11.10 -21.10 -24.43
C GLN A 577 10.82 -20.84 -22.94
N GLU A 578 11.77 -20.26 -22.21
CA GLU A 578 11.62 -19.87 -20.81
C GLU A 578 10.49 -18.85 -20.63
N PHE A 579 10.43 -17.82 -21.46
CA PHE A 579 9.35 -16.83 -21.44
C PHE A 579 7.96 -17.47 -21.61
N ALA A 580 7.82 -18.37 -22.60
CA ALA A 580 6.56 -19.09 -22.82
C ALA A 580 6.21 -20.01 -21.64
N ALA A 581 7.21 -20.70 -21.09
CA ALA A 581 7.04 -21.61 -19.96
C ALA A 581 6.66 -20.86 -18.67
N LEU A 582 7.28 -19.71 -18.40
CA LEU A 582 6.99 -18.86 -17.26
C LEU A 582 5.58 -18.26 -17.35
N LEU A 583 5.17 -17.75 -18.51
CA LEU A 583 3.80 -17.28 -18.72
C LEU A 583 2.78 -18.40 -18.55
N GLY A 584 3.07 -19.60 -19.06
CA GLY A 584 2.17 -20.75 -18.92
C GLY A 584 1.99 -21.20 -17.47
N LYS A 585 3.06 -21.20 -16.68
CA LYS A 585 3.04 -21.64 -15.28
C LYS A 585 2.45 -20.58 -14.34
N HIS A 586 2.97 -19.35 -14.38
CA HIS A 586 2.67 -18.32 -13.38
C HIS A 586 1.44 -17.48 -13.74
N ALA A 587 1.22 -17.20 -15.02
CA ALA A 587 0.14 -16.31 -15.47
C ALA A 587 -0.67 -16.89 -16.66
N PRO A 588 -1.37 -18.02 -16.46
CA PRO A 588 -2.13 -18.66 -17.53
C PRO A 588 -3.34 -17.81 -17.99
N GLY A 589 -3.75 -18.03 -19.24
CA GLY A 589 -4.98 -17.45 -19.79
C GLY A 589 -5.03 -15.93 -19.73
N LYS A 590 -6.14 -15.37 -19.21
CA LYS A 590 -6.36 -13.92 -19.12
C LYS A 590 -5.58 -13.25 -17.98
N ALA A 591 -5.01 -14.02 -17.04
CA ALA A 591 -4.26 -13.47 -15.91
C ALA A 591 -2.98 -12.74 -16.36
N ARG A 592 -2.37 -13.15 -17.47
CA ARG A 592 -1.15 -12.50 -18.03
C ARG A 592 -1.33 -11.02 -18.30
N TYR A 593 -2.54 -10.59 -18.68
CA TYR A 593 -2.83 -9.21 -19.02
C TYR A 593 -3.06 -8.31 -17.79
N THR A 594 -2.85 -8.85 -16.58
CA THR A 594 -2.87 -8.10 -15.31
C THR A 594 -1.45 -7.88 -14.77
N LEU A 595 -0.44 -8.50 -15.38
CA LEU A 595 0.95 -8.33 -14.99
C LEU A 595 1.41 -6.90 -15.31
N PRO A 596 2.17 -6.24 -14.42
CA PRO A 596 2.85 -5.00 -14.77
C PRO A 596 3.89 -5.30 -15.84
N ALA A 597 3.96 -4.44 -16.85
CA ALA A 597 4.93 -4.47 -17.92
C ALA A 597 5.60 -3.10 -18.04
N ILE A 598 6.92 -3.08 -18.22
CA ILE A 598 7.72 -1.85 -18.36
C ILE A 598 7.85 -1.53 -19.84
N TYR A 599 7.41 -0.36 -20.24
CA TYR A 599 7.43 0.15 -21.59
C TYR A 599 8.31 1.40 -21.70
N ALA A 600 9.01 1.56 -22.82
CA ALA A 600 9.63 2.82 -23.23
C ALA A 600 8.72 3.55 -24.23
N THR A 601 8.71 4.88 -24.19
CA THR A 601 8.01 5.72 -25.18
C THR A 601 8.77 5.86 -26.51
N ALA A 602 9.84 5.10 -26.71
CA ALA A 602 10.69 5.15 -27.89
C ALA A 602 11.27 3.77 -28.24
N ASP A 603 11.86 3.62 -29.42
CA ASP A 603 12.60 2.42 -29.78
C ASP A 603 14.03 2.47 -29.22
N VAL A 604 14.29 1.57 -28.27
CA VAL A 604 15.53 1.47 -27.50
C VAL A 604 16.39 0.31 -27.99
N LYS A 605 15.96 -0.44 -29.03
CA LYS A 605 16.66 -1.66 -29.48
C LYS A 605 18.15 -1.42 -29.82
N ALA A 606 18.44 -0.34 -30.56
CA ALA A 606 19.82 0.01 -30.90
C ALA A 606 20.67 0.37 -29.66
N LEU A 607 20.07 1.00 -28.65
CA LEU A 607 20.74 1.34 -27.38
C LEU A 607 21.08 0.09 -26.57
N LEU A 608 20.17 -0.89 -26.53
CA LEU A 608 20.37 -2.16 -25.81
C LEU A 608 21.46 -3.03 -26.44
N GLU A 609 21.61 -2.97 -27.77
CA GLU A 609 22.67 -3.66 -28.52
C GLU A 609 24.06 -2.99 -28.39
N GLY A 610 24.17 -1.90 -27.62
CA GLY A 610 25.43 -1.17 -27.45
C GLY A 610 25.86 -0.36 -28.68
N LYS A 611 24.98 -0.21 -29.67
CA LYS A 611 25.21 0.66 -30.83
C LYS A 611 24.97 2.11 -30.41
N GLY A 612 25.67 3.04 -31.05
CA GLY A 612 25.40 4.46 -30.89
C GLY A 612 23.93 4.74 -31.18
N TRP A 613 23.21 5.21 -30.18
CA TRP A 613 21.78 5.47 -30.28
C TRP A 613 21.59 6.89 -30.82
N TRP A 614 21.83 7.02 -32.11
CA TRP A 614 21.52 8.18 -32.93
C TRP A 614 20.58 7.70 -34.05
N PRO A 615 19.65 8.53 -34.53
CA PRO A 615 18.73 8.16 -35.60
C PRO A 615 19.53 7.75 -36.86
N ALA A 616 18.98 6.82 -37.64
CA ALA A 616 19.65 6.24 -38.81
C ALA A 616 20.07 7.26 -39.89
N SER A 617 19.54 8.49 -39.84
CA SER A 617 19.96 9.62 -40.66
C SER A 617 21.36 10.17 -40.32
N MET A 618 21.96 9.76 -39.20
CA MET A 618 23.26 10.28 -38.72
C MET A 618 24.43 9.30 -38.79
N SER A 619 24.21 8.03 -39.12
CA SER A 619 25.29 7.02 -39.20
C SER A 619 26.17 7.13 -40.46
N VAL A 620 25.87 8.06 -41.37
CA VAL A 620 26.63 8.26 -42.62
C VAL A 620 27.93 9.07 -42.39
N GLY A 621 28.09 9.77 -41.26
CA GLY A 621 29.24 10.68 -41.03
C GLY A 621 30.45 10.11 -40.29
N MET A 622 30.44 8.84 -39.86
CA MET A 622 31.47 8.27 -38.97
C MET A 622 32.29 7.14 -39.61
N ARG A 623 32.66 7.28 -40.89
CA ARG A 623 33.71 6.47 -41.52
C ARG A 623 34.57 7.30 -42.45
N ALA A 624 35.60 7.93 -41.89
CA ALA A 624 36.92 8.16 -42.50
C ALA A 624 37.72 9.05 -41.54
N ALA A 625 38.68 8.46 -40.83
CA ALA A 625 39.82 9.21 -40.35
C ALA A 625 40.95 8.93 -41.35
N PRO A 626 41.55 9.92 -42.03
CA PRO A 626 42.86 9.74 -42.60
C PRO A 626 43.91 10.17 -41.58
N VAL A 627 44.83 9.24 -41.35
CA VAL A 627 46.18 9.46 -40.84
C VAL A 627 46.94 10.32 -41.86
N GLY A 628 47.66 11.35 -41.43
CA GLY A 628 48.56 12.09 -42.32
C GLY A 628 49.08 13.40 -41.76
N LEU A 629 50.29 13.35 -41.19
CA LEU A 629 51.18 14.46 -40.87
C LEU A 629 51.77 15.04 -42.18
N MET A 630 51.81 16.37 -42.37
CA MET A 630 53.01 17.14 -42.79
C MET A 630 52.70 18.62 -43.13
N ASP A 631 53.72 19.44 -42.87
CA ASP A 631 53.90 20.89 -43.03
C ASP A 631 53.54 21.50 -44.40
N GLY A 632 53.30 22.82 -44.40
CA GLY A 632 53.52 23.67 -45.59
C GLY A 632 52.86 25.06 -45.53
N ARG A 633 53.69 26.11 -45.51
CA ARG A 633 53.36 27.55 -45.54
C ARG A 633 52.74 28.01 -46.88
N GLY A 634 52.05 29.15 -46.88
CA GLY A 634 51.80 29.95 -48.10
C GLY A 634 50.80 31.09 -47.90
N GLU A 635 51.26 32.33 -48.12
CA GLU A 635 50.56 33.62 -48.03
C GLU A 635 49.63 33.94 -49.22
N GLY A 636 48.82 35.02 -49.08
CA GLY A 636 48.24 35.80 -50.18
C GLY A 636 46.71 35.95 -50.08
N LYS A 637 46.17 37.05 -49.55
CA LYS A 637 45.95 38.40 -50.13
C LYS A 637 44.56 38.59 -50.77
N ASP A 638 44.02 39.77 -50.46
CA ASP A 638 43.05 40.60 -51.19
C ASP A 638 41.55 40.56 -50.80
N ALA A 639 41.13 41.71 -50.24
CA ALA A 639 39.79 42.29 -50.12
C ALA A 639 39.41 42.98 -51.47
N PRO A 640 38.40 43.90 -51.62
CA PRO A 640 37.41 44.45 -50.68
C PRO A 640 36.01 44.82 -51.26
N ALA A 641 35.18 45.41 -50.39
CA ALA A 641 34.33 46.62 -50.58
C ALA A 641 32.97 46.59 -51.35
N ALA A 642 31.95 47.12 -50.65
CA ALA A 642 31.08 48.28 -50.98
C ALA A 642 29.74 48.11 -50.22
N ASP A 643 29.38 48.82 -49.15
CA ASP A 643 29.22 50.27 -48.85
C ASP A 643 27.99 50.95 -49.49
N VAL A 644 27.48 51.99 -48.79
CA VAL A 644 26.28 52.85 -48.97
C VAL A 644 25.10 52.42 -48.05
N GLY A 645 24.70 53.11 -46.97
CA GLY A 645 24.48 54.57 -46.73
C GLY A 645 23.03 54.92 -47.13
N MET A 646 22.14 55.61 -46.40
CA MET A 646 22.18 56.52 -45.24
C MET A 646 20.70 56.79 -44.84
N GLU A 647 20.49 57.29 -43.61
CA GLU A 647 19.42 58.20 -43.15
C GLU A 647 17.96 57.68 -43.07
N THR A 648 17.46 57.32 -41.88
CA THR A 648 16.93 58.17 -40.79
C THR A 648 15.80 59.11 -41.21
N GLU A 649 14.55 58.69 -41.00
CA GLU A 649 13.47 59.49 -40.40
C GLU A 649 12.18 58.66 -40.30
N ASP A 650 12.12 57.78 -39.29
CA ASP A 650 10.84 57.27 -38.74
C ASP A 650 10.97 57.02 -37.23
N ARG A 651 11.78 57.87 -36.59
CA ARG A 651 12.33 57.73 -35.24
C ARG A 651 11.36 57.97 -34.08
N LEU A 652 10.04 58.03 -34.31
CA LEU A 652 9.08 58.38 -33.25
C LEU A 652 7.80 57.52 -33.20
N ARG A 653 7.72 56.43 -33.98
CA ARG A 653 6.71 55.37 -33.78
C ARG A 653 7.30 54.04 -33.28
N MET A 654 8.62 53.95 -33.20
CA MET A 654 9.37 52.74 -32.85
C MET A 654 9.46 52.48 -31.33
N ASP A 655 9.40 53.49 -30.46
CA ASP A 655 9.77 53.32 -29.04
C ASP A 655 8.87 52.44 -28.15
N MET A 656 7.65 52.09 -28.58
CA MET A 656 6.70 51.32 -27.75
C MET A 656 6.41 49.91 -28.32
N GLU A 657 6.42 49.74 -29.65
CA GLU A 657 6.44 48.41 -30.27
C GLU A 657 7.84 47.80 -30.22
N GLU A 658 8.92 48.60 -30.28
CA GLU A 658 10.28 48.09 -30.08
C GLU A 658 10.47 47.57 -28.66
N ARG A 659 9.88 48.10 -27.59
CA ARG A 659 10.14 47.51 -26.26
C ARG A 659 9.52 46.13 -26.06
N LEU A 660 8.41 45.82 -26.72
CA LEU A 660 7.76 44.50 -26.66
C LEU A 660 8.29 43.53 -27.73
N VAL A 661 8.64 44.03 -28.91
CA VAL A 661 9.32 43.25 -29.96
C VAL A 661 10.81 43.09 -29.66
N MET A 662 11.44 43.95 -28.86
CA MET A 662 12.80 43.78 -28.33
C MET A 662 12.78 42.89 -27.09
N GLU A 663 11.75 42.84 -26.24
CA GLU A 663 11.73 41.80 -25.19
C GLU A 663 11.40 40.40 -25.75
N GLU A 664 10.51 40.28 -26.74
CA GLU A 664 10.28 39.01 -27.43
C GLU A 664 11.38 38.68 -28.43
N GLY A 665 11.99 39.70 -29.02
CA GLY A 665 13.16 39.68 -29.88
C GLY A 665 14.36 39.23 -29.09
N GLU A 666 14.74 39.91 -28.00
CA GLU A 666 15.78 39.50 -27.06
C GLU A 666 15.46 38.17 -26.40
N LYS A 667 14.21 37.76 -26.13
CA LYS A 667 13.95 36.38 -25.65
C LYS A 667 14.03 35.33 -26.78
N LYS A 668 13.69 35.68 -28.02
CA LYS A 668 13.86 34.82 -29.21
C LYS A 668 15.29 34.79 -29.70
N GLU A 669 16.05 35.85 -29.49
CA GLU A 669 17.42 36.13 -29.89
C GLU A 669 18.37 35.68 -28.79
N GLU A 670 18.04 35.78 -27.49
CA GLU A 670 18.67 35.00 -26.42
C GLU A 670 18.36 33.51 -26.56
N LYS A 671 17.16 33.11 -27.02
CA LYS A 671 16.92 31.70 -27.42
C LYS A 671 17.70 31.32 -28.66
N LYS A 672 17.80 32.20 -29.66
CA LYS A 672 18.55 31.96 -30.91
C LYS A 672 20.05 31.96 -30.67
N ILE A 673 20.57 32.78 -29.76
CA ILE A 673 21.98 32.89 -29.35
C ILE A 673 22.30 31.73 -28.41
N ARG A 674 21.40 31.36 -27.48
CA ARG A 674 21.51 30.10 -26.73
C ARG A 674 21.44 28.87 -27.63
N ASP A 675 20.62 28.88 -28.69
CA ASP A 675 20.46 27.78 -29.66
C ASP A 675 21.56 27.78 -30.75
N ALA A 676 22.16 28.92 -31.11
CA ALA A 676 23.14 29.09 -32.18
C ALA A 676 24.58 28.82 -31.74
N ASP A 677 24.89 29.02 -30.46
CA ASP A 677 26.21 28.69 -29.89
C ASP A 677 26.23 27.33 -29.19
N LEU A 678 25.18 26.50 -29.32
CA LEU A 678 25.29 25.10 -28.94
C LEU A 678 26.22 24.40 -29.94
N PRO A 679 27.30 23.74 -29.47
CA PRO A 679 28.08 22.82 -30.28
C PRO A 679 27.14 21.99 -31.18
N PRO A 680 27.46 21.78 -32.46
CA PRO A 680 26.55 21.14 -33.42
C PRO A 680 26.01 19.79 -32.94
N MET A 681 26.72 19.11 -32.04
CA MET A 681 26.25 17.91 -31.34
C MET A 681 25.00 18.15 -30.47
N LEU A 682 24.94 19.24 -29.70
CA LEU A 682 23.86 19.54 -28.77
C LEU A 682 22.61 20.07 -29.49
N ALA A 683 22.76 20.85 -30.56
CA ALA A 683 21.64 21.25 -31.42
C ALA A 683 21.01 20.04 -32.15
N ARG A 684 21.85 19.12 -32.66
CA ARG A 684 21.42 17.85 -33.26
C ARG A 684 20.72 16.93 -32.25
N GLN A 685 21.21 16.89 -31.01
CA GLN A 685 20.57 16.17 -29.92
C GLN A 685 19.21 16.79 -29.52
N ALA A 686 19.09 18.12 -29.49
CA ALA A 686 17.83 18.81 -29.20
C ALA A 686 16.76 18.57 -30.28
N ALA A 687 17.14 18.55 -31.56
CA ALA A 687 16.22 18.22 -32.68
C ALA A 687 15.73 16.78 -32.60
N TRP A 688 16.64 15.85 -32.31
CA TRP A 688 16.32 14.44 -32.12
C TRP A 688 15.43 14.19 -30.88
N GLU A 689 15.65 14.91 -29.77
CA GLU A 689 14.76 14.86 -28.60
C GLU A 689 13.33 15.29 -28.97
N ARG A 690 13.18 16.35 -29.78
CA ARG A 690 11.86 16.78 -30.28
C ARG A 690 11.18 15.68 -31.10
N GLU A 691 11.91 15.00 -31.98
CA GLU A 691 11.39 13.88 -32.79
C GLU A 691 10.94 12.68 -31.92
N LEU A 692 11.68 12.42 -30.84
CA LEU A 692 11.37 11.39 -29.84
C LEU A 692 10.07 11.66 -29.08
N PHE A 693 9.81 12.91 -28.73
CA PHE A 693 8.58 13.31 -28.06
C PHE A 693 7.38 13.38 -29.04
N LEU A 694 7.63 13.50 -30.35
CA LEU A 694 6.60 13.53 -31.40
C LEU A 694 6.16 12.14 -31.88
N THR A 695 7.02 11.12 -31.74
CA THR A 695 6.71 9.73 -32.15
C THR A 695 6.31 8.87 -30.96
N GLU A 696 5.01 8.80 -30.64
CA GLU A 696 4.50 7.90 -29.59
C GLU A 696 4.55 6.42 -30.01
N ARG A 697 5.76 5.85 -30.09
CA ARG A 697 5.97 4.40 -30.28
C ARG A 697 6.31 3.75 -28.95
N VAL A 698 5.42 2.88 -28.47
CA VAL A 698 5.60 2.18 -27.19
C VAL A 698 6.28 0.82 -27.43
N GLN A 699 7.42 0.59 -26.79
CA GLN A 699 8.17 -0.68 -26.85
C GLN A 699 8.18 -1.37 -25.49
N LEU A 700 7.84 -2.66 -25.45
CA LEU A 700 7.92 -3.48 -24.24
C LEU A 700 9.37 -3.86 -23.92
N LEU A 701 9.83 -3.51 -22.73
CA LEU A 701 11.20 -3.76 -22.26
C LEU A 701 11.31 -4.93 -21.29
N ALA A 702 10.37 -5.09 -20.37
CA ALA A 702 10.45 -6.12 -19.33
C ALA A 702 9.10 -6.46 -18.69
N LEU A 703 9.02 -7.68 -18.14
CA LEU A 703 8.00 -8.15 -17.21
C LEU A 703 8.63 -8.27 -15.81
N PRO A 704 8.58 -7.21 -15.00
CA PRO A 704 9.38 -7.13 -13.78
C PRO A 704 9.00 -8.17 -12.72
N THR A 705 7.74 -8.60 -12.65
CA THR A 705 7.31 -9.64 -11.70
C THR A 705 7.80 -11.05 -12.07
N LEU A 706 8.06 -11.30 -13.36
CA LEU A 706 8.63 -12.56 -13.82
C LEU A 706 10.16 -12.53 -13.91
N GLY A 707 10.77 -11.36 -13.70
CA GLY A 707 12.22 -11.17 -13.80
C GLY A 707 12.77 -11.25 -15.23
N ILE A 708 11.93 -11.09 -16.26
CA ILE A 708 12.32 -11.20 -17.68
C ILE A 708 12.45 -9.81 -18.28
N GLY A 709 13.55 -9.54 -18.97
CA GLY A 709 13.77 -8.30 -19.72
C GLY A 709 14.49 -8.55 -21.04
N LEU A 710 14.51 -7.54 -21.91
CA LEU A 710 15.34 -7.57 -23.11
C LEU A 710 16.83 -7.65 -22.75
N PRO A 711 17.66 -8.32 -23.56
CA PRO A 711 19.10 -8.41 -23.31
C PRO A 711 19.73 -7.00 -23.31
N GLY A 712 20.69 -6.77 -22.39
CA GLY A 712 21.34 -5.46 -22.22
C GLY A 712 20.55 -4.44 -21.40
N LEU A 713 19.29 -4.71 -21.05
CA LEU A 713 18.43 -3.80 -20.28
C LEU A 713 18.96 -3.55 -18.86
N GLU A 714 19.64 -4.52 -18.25
CA GLU A 714 20.20 -4.46 -16.89
C GLU A 714 21.19 -3.31 -16.64
N ASN A 715 21.81 -2.80 -17.72
CA ASN A 715 22.70 -1.65 -17.68
C ASN A 715 21.94 -0.31 -17.65
N TRP A 716 20.67 -0.32 -18.06
CA TRP A 716 19.84 0.86 -18.27
C TRP A 716 18.67 0.96 -17.28
N VAL A 717 18.06 -0.16 -16.91
CA VAL A 717 16.89 -0.23 -16.03
C VAL A 717 17.07 -1.33 -15.00
N ARG A 718 16.91 -0.98 -13.73
CA ARG A 718 16.70 -1.91 -12.63
C ARG A 718 15.33 -1.66 -12.01
N TRP A 719 14.70 -2.71 -11.52
CA TRP A 719 13.40 -2.64 -10.86
C TRP A 719 13.42 -3.43 -9.56
N ASP A 720 12.59 -3.00 -8.62
CA ASP A 720 12.24 -3.76 -7.43
C ASP A 720 10.72 -3.76 -7.33
N VAL A 721 10.16 -4.96 -7.24
CA VAL A 721 8.72 -5.20 -7.17
C VAL A 721 8.42 -5.96 -5.91
N ARG A 722 7.44 -5.45 -5.16
CA ARG A 722 7.00 -6.05 -3.90
C ARG A 722 5.48 -6.16 -3.90
N TYR A 723 4.98 -7.18 -3.23
CA TYR A 723 3.55 -7.42 -3.11
C TYR A 723 2.99 -6.65 -1.91
N ARG A 724 1.87 -5.95 -2.06
CA ARG A 724 1.20 -5.21 -0.98
C ARG A 724 0.78 -6.17 0.14
N LYS A 725 0.72 -5.65 1.37
CA LYS A 725 0.25 -6.36 2.57
C LYS A 725 -0.89 -7.33 2.30
N ILE A 726 -0.63 -8.58 2.68
CA ILE A 726 -1.61 -9.65 2.80
C ILE A 726 -1.63 -10.05 4.27
N ASP A 727 -2.79 -10.52 4.73
CA ASP A 727 -2.87 -11.20 6.01
C ASP A 727 -2.03 -12.49 6.01
N ARG A 728 -0.84 -12.41 6.61
CA ARG A 728 0.10 -13.53 6.70
C ARG A 728 -0.42 -14.66 7.58
N GLU A 729 -1.35 -14.37 8.49
CA GLU A 729 -1.96 -15.42 9.31
C GLU A 729 -2.81 -16.35 8.43
N LEU A 730 -3.47 -15.85 7.38
CA LEU A 730 -4.15 -16.70 6.39
C LEU A 730 -3.18 -17.73 5.74
N LEU A 731 -1.98 -17.29 5.38
CA LEU A 731 -0.96 -18.15 4.77
C LEU A 731 -0.30 -19.11 5.78
N ARG A 732 -0.22 -18.74 7.06
CA ARG A 732 0.30 -19.61 8.13
C ARG A 732 -0.72 -20.68 8.52
N LEU A 733 -1.97 -20.28 8.66
CA LEU A 733 -3.10 -21.13 9.01
C LEU A 733 -3.32 -22.22 7.95
N SER A 734 -3.12 -21.93 6.66
CA SER A 734 -3.19 -22.93 5.59
C SER A 734 -2.09 -24.00 5.71
N LYS A 735 -0.84 -23.60 6.03
CA LYS A 735 0.28 -24.54 6.24
C LYS A 735 0.00 -25.47 7.42
N LEU A 736 -0.59 -24.96 8.50
CA LEU A 736 -1.04 -25.74 9.66
C LEU A 736 -2.21 -26.67 9.31
N GLY A 737 -3.17 -26.19 8.50
CA GLY A 737 -4.30 -26.96 8.00
C GLY A 737 -3.84 -28.20 7.21
N SER A 738 -2.83 -28.07 6.35
CA SER A 738 -2.26 -29.20 5.59
C SER A 738 -1.66 -30.29 6.50
N LYS A 739 -0.91 -29.90 7.54
CA LYS A 739 -0.33 -30.83 8.53
C LYS A 739 -1.41 -31.43 9.44
N GLY A 740 -2.43 -30.65 9.80
CA GLY A 740 -3.57 -31.08 10.60
C GLY A 740 -4.47 -32.08 9.86
N LEU A 741 -4.73 -31.85 8.57
CA LEU A 741 -5.41 -32.78 7.67
C LEU A 741 -4.62 -34.08 7.54
N ARG A 742 -3.30 -34.01 7.29
CA ARG A 742 -2.44 -35.20 7.26
C ARG A 742 -2.46 -35.97 8.59
N ARG A 743 -2.37 -35.30 9.74
CA ARG A 743 -2.47 -35.94 11.07
C ARG A 743 -3.85 -36.56 11.32
N ARG A 744 -4.93 -35.91 10.89
CA ARG A 744 -6.31 -36.41 11.06
C ARG A 744 -6.59 -37.59 10.14
N GLU A 745 -6.04 -37.57 8.93
CA GLU A 745 -6.11 -38.67 7.97
C GLU A 745 -5.24 -39.86 8.41
N LEU A 746 -4.05 -39.60 8.97
CA LEU A 746 -3.21 -40.59 9.62
C LEU A 746 -3.94 -41.23 10.81
N ARG A 747 -4.58 -40.44 11.70
CA ARG A 747 -5.40 -40.94 12.80
C ARG A 747 -6.60 -41.76 12.32
N LYS A 748 -7.26 -41.36 11.22
CA LYS A 748 -8.34 -42.15 10.61
C LYS A 748 -7.82 -43.47 10.03
N ARG A 749 -6.66 -43.48 9.36
CA ARG A 749 -6.01 -44.69 8.85
C ARG A 749 -5.60 -45.62 10.00
N LEU A 750 -5.00 -45.08 11.06
CA LEU A 750 -4.64 -45.83 12.27
C LEU A 750 -5.88 -46.42 12.96
N ARG A 751 -6.98 -45.67 13.09
CA ARG A 751 -8.25 -46.20 13.63
C ARG A 751 -8.87 -47.27 12.74
N ARG A 752 -8.76 -47.15 11.41
CA ARG A 752 -9.23 -48.19 10.47
C ARG A 752 -8.35 -49.45 10.55
N ARG A 753 -7.02 -49.31 10.64
CA ARG A 753 -6.10 -50.42 10.89
C ARG A 753 -6.38 -51.10 12.23
N TYR A 754 -6.59 -50.32 13.28
CA TYR A 754 -6.94 -50.84 14.61
C TYR A 754 -8.28 -51.59 14.59
N ARG A 755 -9.31 -51.05 13.92
CA ARG A 755 -10.59 -51.77 13.77
C ARG A 755 -10.48 -53.05 12.93
N ARG A 756 -9.63 -53.07 11.90
CA ARG A 756 -9.37 -54.30 11.13
C ARG A 756 -8.63 -55.34 11.98
N ALA A 757 -7.62 -54.91 12.73
CA ALA A 757 -6.89 -55.76 13.65
C ALA A 757 -7.76 -56.33 14.79
N VAL A 758 -8.77 -55.57 15.25
CA VAL A 758 -9.71 -55.99 16.30
C VAL A 758 -10.85 -56.86 15.74
N ASN A 759 -11.22 -56.70 14.47
CA ASN A 759 -12.33 -57.43 13.86
C ASN A 759 -11.91 -58.69 13.08
N GLY A 760 -10.61 -59.03 13.02
CA GLY A 760 -10.14 -60.32 12.51
C GLY A 760 -10.40 -60.59 11.02
N ASP A 761 -10.19 -59.58 10.16
CA ASP A 761 -10.06 -59.76 8.69
C ASP A 761 -8.62 -59.52 8.24
#